data_AF-A0A6G0X6I9-F1
#
_entry.id   AF-A0A6G0X6I9-F1
#
_cell.length_a   1.000
_cell.length_b   1.000
_cell.length_c   1.000
_cell.angle_alpha   90.00
_cell.angle_beta   90.00
_cell.angle_gamma   90.00
#
_symmetry.space_group_name_H-M   'P 1'
#
loop_
_entity.id
_entity.type
_entity.pdbx_description
1 polymer ?
#
loop_
_entity_poly.entity_id
_entity_poly.type
_entity_poly.pdbx_seq_one_letter_code
_entity_poly.pdbx_strand_id
1 'polypeptide(L)'
;MRYLVLVVAAATASASSQGPDLDAQAKALADKLTIEEILGQMSQIDLNAAGSQVEVDNWAQLKIGSFFNFLGVGRTGNRVVANTTELRAKMKQLQDAVIKTTNIPMIFGTDSVHGATYVHNSVLFPQSINTAATFNPELAVGLGTYMARDTKAAGIPWMFGPTLDVTRHKRWPRVYETFGEDPTVVSDMGKTVIKAIQSQGIAACFKHFITYSDPTSGLDRDNTVESSYEILNYFVPPFKAAIEADVWSGMGSFIALNSVPIAANALVHKSLLRGDLGFKGLMVTDFREINLLVSQHHYVPNTLEAVAASMNNTSYDISMVPNDDSFIKNGKQLVAQGRLSEARLRESAVRIMKLKLQLNLFDVPVPGADVESLVGDEASEKAALAIAQESLVLLKNNDNLLPLNLNDSSTTIFVTGSNSDSIGLQCGGWSLWWQGAYASEVFPHGSSIRVAMESALKDKVTFYQGLDTDGKYRDNNGNNGDINTAKGFAAKAKYTVLVLGERPYAEYMGNDDKQPFPDTFLTYAQALKATGTKLILVIVEGRPKLLNGLAELADAVIFAGLPCEFGGQAILDVISGKVNPSGKMAMTYPKTEESTNLATPYYKRTKTSCIINGKAVDCPAEWHFGDGLSYTTFNYSIVTLSSSSLAYSSDASFDIAVTVKNTGSVAGKETVLLFGTPPAGRISLDAGEAKVVKFTLTPQDLGYYSNEIGKGLKKDAPSGTYTFFVKHDTDCSSKATTSPLCVALQFSNPDKVSFAPNSTVISPVVGPVTTPAPPTTTAAPTSAPSSSGDNNGSTNAQDTSASSSSSKALPIGAVIGIVVGAVCALALVVVVVKRRRAQNRLAEDMAMMESKEDLTVVMCNTGDGSGRTISFKHL
;
A
#
# COMPACT_ATOMS: atom_id res chain seq x y z
N MET A 1 38.16 39.50 1.71
CA MET A 1 39.30 38.58 1.47
C MET A 1 39.04 37.82 0.17
N ARG A 2 40.09 37.46 -0.59
CA ARG A 2 39.98 36.51 -1.72
C ARG A 2 40.48 35.15 -1.23
N TYR A 3 39.67 34.10 -1.34
CA TYR A 3 40.14 32.73 -1.14
C TYR A 3 40.43 32.08 -2.49
N LEU A 4 41.62 31.51 -2.61
CA LEU A 4 42.13 30.88 -3.83
C LEU A 4 41.83 29.38 -3.75
N VAL A 5 41.08 28.83 -4.69
CA VAL A 5 40.83 27.38 -4.75
C VAL A 5 42.04 26.70 -5.38
N LEU A 6 42.84 26.03 -4.55
CA LEU A 6 43.95 25.19 -5.01
C LEU A 6 43.42 23.81 -5.38
N VAL A 7 43.42 23.48 -6.68
CA VAL A 7 43.11 22.12 -7.15
C VAL A 7 44.37 21.26 -7.03
N VAL A 8 44.42 20.41 -6.01
CA VAL A 8 45.47 19.39 -5.86
C VAL A 8 44.99 18.10 -6.51
N ALA A 9 45.54 17.77 -7.68
CA ALA A 9 45.26 16.53 -8.38
C ALA A 9 45.96 15.34 -7.70
N ALA A 10 45.31 14.75 -6.69
CA ALA A 10 45.79 13.55 -6.02
C ALA A 10 45.58 12.31 -6.91
N ALA A 11 46.63 11.87 -7.61
CA ALA A 11 46.62 10.65 -8.40
C ALA A 11 46.69 9.40 -7.49
N THR A 12 45.55 9.00 -6.91
CA THR A 12 45.44 7.77 -6.12
C THR A 12 45.49 6.55 -7.03
N ALA A 13 46.64 5.87 -7.06
CA ALA A 13 46.75 4.54 -7.64
C ALA A 13 46.01 3.52 -6.75
N SER A 14 44.71 3.34 -7.00
CA SER A 14 43.83 2.44 -6.23
C SER A 14 44.21 0.97 -6.45
N ALA A 15 45.14 0.47 -5.64
CA ALA A 15 45.35 -0.96 -5.48
C ALA A 15 44.06 -1.58 -4.92
N SER A 16 43.31 -2.30 -5.75
CA SER A 16 42.05 -2.90 -5.36
C SER A 16 42.28 -4.07 -4.41
N SER A 17 42.23 -3.82 -3.11
CA SER A 17 41.99 -4.87 -2.11
C SER A 17 40.56 -5.39 -2.30
N GLN A 18 40.40 -6.35 -3.22
CA GLN A 18 39.14 -7.07 -3.35
C GLN A 18 38.84 -7.74 -2.01
N GLY A 19 37.67 -7.43 -1.44
CA GLY A 19 37.14 -8.18 -0.31
C GLY A 19 36.96 -9.66 -0.69
N PRO A 20 36.92 -10.58 0.28
CA PRO A 20 36.84 -12.00 0.00
C PRO A 20 35.54 -12.33 -0.74
N ASP A 21 35.65 -13.08 -1.84
CA ASP A 21 34.54 -13.42 -2.72
C ASP A 21 33.38 -14.10 -1.95
N LEU A 22 32.28 -13.37 -1.77
CA LEU A 22 31.11 -13.84 -1.02
C LEU A 22 30.33 -14.91 -1.78
N ASP A 23 30.34 -14.92 -3.11
CA ASP A 23 29.68 -15.95 -3.93
C ASP A 23 30.46 -17.27 -3.86
N ALA A 24 31.79 -17.23 -3.96
CA ALA A 24 32.64 -18.40 -3.77
C ALA A 24 32.54 -18.98 -2.34
N GLN A 25 32.53 -18.13 -1.30
CA GLN A 25 32.34 -18.56 0.08
C GLN A 25 30.94 -19.15 0.32
N ALA A 26 29.89 -18.48 -0.16
CA ALA A 26 28.52 -18.98 -0.07
C ALA A 26 28.36 -20.33 -0.75
N LYS A 27 29.00 -20.53 -1.91
CA LYS A 27 29.07 -21.84 -2.57
C LYS A 27 29.84 -22.88 -1.75
N ALA A 28 31.01 -22.53 -1.22
CA ALA A 28 31.83 -23.44 -0.40
C ALA A 28 31.17 -23.81 0.96
N LEU A 29 30.17 -23.06 1.42
CA LEU A 29 29.27 -23.44 2.50
C LEU A 29 28.13 -24.33 1.99
N ALA A 30 27.39 -23.87 0.96
CA ALA A 30 26.23 -24.57 0.41
C ALA A 30 26.57 -25.97 -0.17
N ASP A 31 27.77 -26.16 -0.73
CA ASP A 31 28.26 -27.45 -1.24
C ASP A 31 28.41 -28.51 -0.14
N LYS A 32 28.63 -28.10 1.13
CA LYS A 32 28.82 -29.02 2.26
C LYS A 32 27.51 -29.50 2.87
N LEU A 33 26.39 -28.81 2.59
CA LEU A 33 25.10 -29.11 3.21
C LEU A 33 24.49 -30.39 2.65
N THR A 34 23.83 -31.14 3.53
CA THR A 34 22.91 -32.23 3.16
C THR A 34 21.57 -31.69 2.66
N ILE A 35 20.77 -32.52 1.97
CA ILE A 35 19.40 -32.17 1.53
C ILE A 35 18.52 -31.72 2.72
N GLU A 36 18.68 -32.35 3.89
CA GLU A 36 17.92 -32.02 5.10
C GLU A 36 18.28 -30.65 5.64
N GLU A 37 19.57 -30.33 5.72
CA GLU A 37 20.02 -28.99 6.10
C GLU A 37 19.58 -27.95 5.07
N ILE A 38 19.69 -28.21 3.76
CA ILE A 38 19.22 -27.28 2.73
C ILE A 38 17.73 -26.99 2.89
N LEU A 39 16.88 -28.02 3.04
CA LEU A 39 15.43 -27.82 3.19
C LEU A 39 15.06 -27.09 4.49
N GLY A 40 15.79 -27.33 5.59
CA GLY A 40 15.68 -26.53 6.81
C GLY A 40 16.12 -25.08 6.61
N GLN A 41 17.22 -24.84 5.88
CA GLN A 41 17.69 -23.49 5.54
C GLN A 41 16.71 -22.73 4.63
N MET A 42 16.00 -23.45 3.76
CA MET A 42 14.93 -22.95 2.88
C MET A 42 13.57 -22.80 3.59
N SER A 43 13.48 -23.04 4.90
CA SER A 43 12.24 -22.94 5.69
C SER A 43 12.30 -21.79 6.69
N GLN A 44 11.21 -21.02 6.78
CA GLN A 44 11.04 -19.89 7.69
C GLN A 44 9.79 -20.06 8.57
N ILE A 45 10.00 -19.94 9.89
CA ILE A 45 9.04 -20.26 10.95
C ILE A 45 8.68 -19.01 11.75
N ASP A 46 7.42 -18.87 12.15
CA ASP A 46 6.93 -17.74 12.94
C ASP A 46 7.47 -17.83 14.38
N LEU A 47 7.91 -16.70 14.95
CA LEU A 47 8.40 -16.65 16.32
C LEU A 47 7.37 -17.15 17.36
N ASN A 48 6.07 -17.02 17.08
CA ASN A 48 5.01 -17.54 17.93
C ASN A 48 4.97 -19.08 17.96
N ALA A 49 5.38 -19.74 16.87
CA ALA A 49 5.57 -21.20 16.85
C ALA A 49 6.85 -21.65 17.57
N ALA A 50 7.70 -20.71 18.01
CA ALA A 50 8.96 -20.93 18.72
C ALA A 50 8.97 -20.24 20.11
N GLY A 51 7.81 -20.17 20.77
CA GLY A 51 7.64 -19.49 22.06
C GLY A 51 8.52 -20.05 23.18
N SER A 52 8.39 -21.34 23.48
CA SER A 52 9.14 -22.03 24.55
C SER A 52 10.46 -22.64 24.07
N GLN A 53 11.36 -22.98 25.01
CA GLN A 53 12.63 -23.64 24.70
C GLN A 53 12.45 -24.99 23.98
N VAL A 54 11.40 -25.76 24.33
CA VAL A 54 11.13 -27.06 23.70
C VAL A 54 10.75 -26.88 22.23
N GLU A 55 9.94 -25.86 21.92
CA GLU A 55 9.57 -25.52 20.54
C GLU A 55 10.81 -25.01 19.76
N VAL A 56 11.65 -24.15 20.37
CA VAL A 56 12.94 -23.71 19.80
C VAL A 56 13.89 -24.89 19.50
N ASP A 57 14.05 -25.81 20.44
CA ASP A 57 14.93 -26.99 20.28
C ASP A 57 14.41 -27.92 19.17
N ASN A 58 13.09 -28.10 19.05
CA ASN A 58 12.47 -28.89 17.98
C ASN A 58 12.75 -28.29 16.60
N TRP A 59 12.56 -26.98 16.42
CA TRP A 59 12.87 -26.29 15.16
C TRP A 59 14.38 -26.32 14.84
N ALA A 60 15.25 -26.25 15.86
CA ALA A 60 16.68 -26.42 15.67
C ALA A 60 17.04 -27.84 15.18
N GLN A 61 16.38 -28.91 15.68
CA GLN A 61 16.58 -30.26 15.15
C GLN A 61 16.18 -30.39 13.67
N LEU A 62 15.10 -29.71 13.27
CA LEU A 62 14.65 -29.59 11.87
C LEU A 62 15.53 -28.67 11.00
N LYS A 63 16.69 -28.21 11.51
CA LYS A 63 17.69 -27.41 10.80
C LYS A 63 17.17 -26.08 10.25
N ILE A 64 16.10 -25.55 10.85
CA ILE A 64 15.44 -24.30 10.44
C ILE A 64 16.44 -23.15 10.36
N GLY A 65 16.57 -22.56 9.16
CA GLY A 65 17.54 -21.51 8.89
C GLY A 65 17.02 -20.09 9.04
N SER A 66 15.71 -19.90 9.20
CA SER A 66 15.12 -18.59 9.40
C SER A 66 13.92 -18.61 10.33
N PHE A 67 13.77 -17.54 11.10
CA PHE A 67 12.56 -17.22 11.84
C PHE A 67 12.06 -15.83 11.42
N PHE A 68 10.80 -15.51 11.72
CA PHE A 68 10.26 -14.18 11.45
C PHE A 68 9.20 -13.72 12.45
N ASN A 69 8.57 -12.58 12.16
CA ASN A 69 7.47 -11.94 12.89
C ASN A 69 7.98 -11.16 14.12
N PHE A 70 7.24 -11.11 15.24
CA PHE A 70 7.61 -10.31 16.42
C PHE A 70 7.36 -11.01 17.76
N LEU A 71 7.92 -10.43 18.83
CA LEU A 71 7.67 -10.85 20.21
C LEU A 71 6.69 -9.86 20.89
N GLY A 72 5.41 -10.25 20.97
CA GLY A 72 4.40 -9.53 21.75
C GLY A 72 4.59 -9.78 23.26
N VAL A 73 4.11 -8.84 24.09
CA VAL A 73 4.22 -8.92 25.56
C VAL A 73 2.86 -8.74 26.27
N GLY A 74 1.76 -9.05 25.56
CA GLY A 74 0.42 -8.62 25.95
C GLY A 74 0.32 -7.10 26.08
N ARG A 75 -0.73 -6.57 26.72
CA ARG A 75 -0.74 -5.15 27.12
C ARG A 75 -0.13 -4.99 28.52
N THR A 76 1.16 -4.72 28.59
CA THR A 76 1.90 -4.49 29.84
C THR A 76 2.10 -3.00 30.06
N GLY A 77 1.13 -2.34 30.70
CA GLY A 77 1.12 -0.89 30.91
C GLY A 77 1.01 -0.11 29.60
N ASN A 78 2.06 0.67 29.29
CA ASN A 78 2.22 1.45 28.05
C ASN A 78 3.00 0.66 26.97
N ARG A 79 3.02 -0.68 27.04
CA ARG A 79 3.75 -1.56 26.12
C ARG A 79 2.84 -2.64 25.54
N VAL A 80 2.98 -2.90 24.24
CA VAL A 80 2.38 -4.07 23.55
C VAL A 80 3.42 -4.98 22.87
N VAL A 81 4.62 -4.45 22.64
CA VAL A 81 5.76 -5.16 22.02
C VAL A 81 6.97 -5.19 22.96
N ALA A 82 7.85 -6.17 22.71
CA ALA A 82 9.11 -6.31 23.41
C ALA A 82 10.05 -5.10 23.21
N ASN A 83 10.94 -4.86 24.17
CA ASN A 83 12.02 -3.88 24.04
C ASN A 83 13.26 -4.52 23.41
N THR A 84 14.29 -3.70 23.13
CA THR A 84 15.55 -4.18 22.55
C THR A 84 16.16 -5.31 23.38
N THR A 85 16.33 -5.16 24.69
CA THR A 85 16.94 -6.16 25.57
C THR A 85 16.21 -7.52 25.51
N GLU A 86 14.88 -7.50 25.54
CA GLU A 86 14.02 -8.68 25.45
C GLU A 86 14.11 -9.35 24.07
N LEU A 87 14.06 -8.56 22.99
CA LEU A 87 14.22 -9.04 21.61
C LEU A 87 15.61 -9.64 21.37
N ARG A 88 16.67 -8.94 21.80
CA ARG A 88 18.06 -9.40 21.71
C ARG A 88 18.29 -10.70 22.48
N ALA A 89 17.69 -10.84 23.66
CA ALA A 89 17.72 -12.09 24.43
C ALA A 89 17.01 -13.23 23.68
N LYS A 90 15.85 -12.98 23.07
CA LYS A 90 15.14 -13.98 22.25
C LYS A 90 15.90 -14.34 20.98
N MET A 91 16.51 -13.37 20.29
CA MET A 91 17.38 -13.60 19.14
C MET A 91 18.59 -14.47 19.53
N LYS A 92 19.21 -14.21 20.68
CA LYS A 92 20.31 -15.04 21.18
C LYS A 92 19.85 -16.47 21.51
N GLN A 93 18.69 -16.65 22.15
CA GLN A 93 18.12 -17.99 22.42
C GLN A 93 17.98 -18.82 21.13
N LEU A 94 17.45 -18.21 20.08
CA LEU A 94 17.28 -18.84 18.76
C LEU A 94 18.63 -19.15 18.10
N GLN A 95 19.57 -18.20 18.08
CA GLN A 95 20.90 -18.40 17.50
C GLN A 95 21.66 -19.51 18.22
N ASP A 96 21.71 -19.49 19.56
CA ASP A 96 22.42 -20.50 20.36
C ASP A 96 21.90 -21.92 20.05
N ALA A 97 20.58 -22.10 19.94
CA ALA A 97 19.96 -23.39 19.67
C ALA A 97 20.23 -23.89 18.23
N VAL A 98 20.07 -23.03 17.22
CA VAL A 98 20.31 -23.39 15.81
C VAL A 98 21.79 -23.62 15.54
N ILE A 99 22.69 -22.74 16.01
CA ILE A 99 24.15 -22.88 15.82
C ILE A 99 24.65 -24.15 16.50
N LYS A 100 24.24 -24.46 17.73
CA LYS A 100 24.55 -25.73 18.43
C LYS A 100 24.15 -26.98 17.64
N THR A 101 23.16 -26.87 16.75
CA THR A 101 22.52 -28.00 16.05
C THR A 101 22.88 -28.09 14.56
N THR A 102 23.54 -27.06 14.01
CA THR A 102 23.84 -26.92 12.57
C THR A 102 25.24 -26.38 12.26
N ASN A 103 25.88 -25.66 13.21
CA ASN A 103 27.04 -24.78 13.00
C ASN A 103 26.79 -23.62 12.00
N ILE A 104 25.53 -23.25 11.77
CA ILE A 104 25.09 -22.20 10.85
C ILE A 104 24.17 -21.23 11.63
N PRO A 105 24.36 -19.91 11.54
CA PRO A 105 23.45 -18.95 12.17
C PRO A 105 22.08 -18.97 11.48
N MET A 106 20.99 -18.73 12.22
CA MET A 106 19.70 -18.41 11.61
C MET A 106 19.68 -16.95 11.11
N ILE A 107 18.76 -16.63 10.20
CA ILE A 107 18.45 -15.25 9.81
C ILE A 107 17.04 -14.90 10.27
N PHE A 108 16.89 -13.82 11.04
CA PHE A 108 15.58 -13.35 11.50
C PHE A 108 15.07 -12.23 10.59
N GLY A 109 13.84 -12.36 10.09
CA GLY A 109 13.15 -11.32 9.30
C GLY A 109 12.00 -10.69 10.07
N THR A 110 11.72 -9.39 9.89
CA THR A 110 10.52 -8.77 10.48
C THR A 110 9.93 -7.70 9.58
N ASP A 111 8.63 -7.47 9.70
CA ASP A 111 8.00 -6.30 9.10
C ASP A 111 8.39 -5.05 9.90
N SER A 112 8.99 -4.10 9.20
CA SER A 112 9.27 -2.76 9.68
C SER A 112 9.04 -1.87 8.48
N VAL A 113 7.89 -1.18 8.51
CA VAL A 113 7.25 -0.61 7.32
C VAL A 113 7.41 0.90 7.28
N HIS A 114 7.28 1.57 8.44
CA HIS A 114 7.38 3.01 8.60
C HIS A 114 8.08 3.37 9.92
N GLY A 115 9.19 2.70 10.22
CA GLY A 115 9.82 2.63 11.54
C GLY A 115 9.98 1.18 11.97
N ALA A 116 10.65 0.94 13.09
CA ALA A 116 10.90 -0.42 13.59
C ALA A 116 9.64 -0.96 14.29
N THR A 117 8.59 -1.21 13.51
CA THR A 117 7.18 -1.51 13.88
C THR A 117 6.98 -2.29 15.19
N TYR A 118 7.83 -3.28 15.49
CA TYR A 118 7.70 -4.16 16.64
C TYR A 118 8.79 -4.00 17.72
N VAL A 119 9.51 -2.88 17.73
CA VAL A 119 10.52 -2.54 18.73
C VAL A 119 9.99 -1.41 19.62
N HIS A 120 9.77 -1.70 20.91
CA HIS A 120 9.36 -0.66 21.86
C HIS A 120 10.39 0.48 21.96
N ASN A 121 9.91 1.70 22.17
CA ASN A 121 10.65 2.96 22.14
C ASN A 121 11.15 3.42 20.77
N SER A 122 11.06 2.63 19.69
CA SER A 122 11.36 3.14 18.35
C SER A 122 10.38 4.24 17.93
N VAL A 123 10.84 5.17 17.08
CA VAL A 123 9.95 6.19 16.47
C VAL A 123 9.23 5.58 15.28
N LEU A 124 7.91 5.78 15.22
CA LEU A 124 7.09 5.45 14.06
C LEU A 124 6.85 6.70 13.21
N PHE A 125 7.36 6.62 11.99
CA PHE A 125 7.31 7.64 10.96
C PHE A 125 5.93 7.68 10.29
N PRO A 126 5.62 8.74 9.52
CA PRO A 126 4.54 8.69 8.55
C PRO A 126 4.68 7.52 7.58
N GLN A 127 3.57 6.95 7.12
CA GLN A 127 3.54 5.83 6.18
C GLN A 127 4.25 6.14 4.84
N SER A 128 4.55 5.11 4.04
CA SER A 128 5.19 5.27 2.72
C SER A 128 4.49 6.29 1.83
N ILE A 129 3.14 6.31 1.83
CA ILE A 129 2.36 7.25 1.01
C ILE A 129 2.56 8.72 1.43
N ASN A 130 2.75 8.98 2.72
CA ASN A 130 3.12 10.28 3.25
C ASN A 130 4.56 10.66 2.85
N THR A 131 5.49 9.72 2.95
CA THR A 131 6.87 9.93 2.49
C THR A 131 6.92 10.26 1.00
N ALA A 132 6.10 9.58 0.17
CA ALA A 132 5.93 9.92 -1.23
C ALA A 132 5.31 11.30 -1.46
N ALA A 133 4.31 11.70 -0.66
CA ALA A 133 3.68 13.01 -0.74
C ALA A 133 4.66 14.18 -0.49
N THR A 134 5.80 13.94 0.15
CA THR A 134 6.88 14.94 0.25
C THR A 134 7.60 15.22 -1.08
N PHE A 135 7.52 14.32 -2.06
CA PHE A 135 8.32 14.31 -3.30
C PHE A 135 9.82 14.63 -3.08
N ASN A 136 10.37 14.22 -1.92
CA ASN A 136 11.74 14.52 -1.51
C ASN A 136 12.49 13.24 -1.02
N PRO A 137 13.24 12.56 -1.91
CA PRO A 137 14.00 11.36 -1.55
C PRO A 137 14.99 11.56 -0.40
N GLU A 138 15.51 12.77 -0.16
CA GLU A 138 16.42 13.04 0.97
C GLU A 138 15.74 12.83 2.33
N LEU A 139 14.42 13.03 2.43
CA LEU A 139 13.65 12.68 3.62
C LEU A 139 13.45 11.16 3.74
N ALA A 140 13.30 10.46 2.61
CA ALA A 140 13.19 9.00 2.58
C ALA A 140 14.50 8.29 3.01
N VAL A 141 15.66 8.95 2.90
CA VAL A 141 16.91 8.50 3.54
C VAL A 141 16.75 8.40 5.06
N GLY A 142 16.11 9.41 5.68
CA GLY A 142 15.81 9.41 7.12
C GLY A 142 14.93 8.21 7.51
N LEU A 143 13.80 8.03 6.82
CA LEU A 143 12.91 6.88 7.01
C LEU A 143 13.70 5.55 6.97
N GLY A 144 14.45 5.29 5.90
CA GLY A 144 15.18 4.02 5.75
C GLY A 144 16.32 3.85 6.77
N THR A 145 16.99 4.94 7.16
CA THR A 145 18.13 4.91 8.09
C THR A 145 17.67 4.56 9.51
N TYR A 146 16.72 5.30 10.06
CA TYR A 146 16.32 5.16 11.47
C TYR A 146 15.50 3.88 11.70
N MET A 147 14.60 3.54 10.76
CA MET A 147 13.89 2.27 10.75
C MET A 147 14.86 1.07 10.77
N ALA A 148 15.91 1.10 9.95
CA ALA A 148 16.87 0.02 9.88
C ALA A 148 17.80 -0.04 11.11
N ARG A 149 18.23 1.12 11.62
CA ARG A 149 19.03 1.22 12.85
C ARG A 149 18.29 0.61 14.05
N ASP A 150 17.03 0.98 14.24
CA ASP A 150 16.24 0.55 15.41
C ASP A 150 15.80 -0.92 15.28
N THR A 151 15.60 -1.42 14.05
CA THR A 151 15.41 -2.86 13.79
C THR A 151 16.68 -3.67 14.08
N LYS A 152 17.84 -3.18 13.62
CA LYS A 152 19.16 -3.76 13.91
C LYS A 152 19.45 -3.78 15.41
N ALA A 153 19.08 -2.71 16.14
CA ALA A 153 19.23 -2.62 17.60
C ALA A 153 18.53 -3.77 18.35
N ALA A 154 17.37 -4.22 17.88
CA ALA A 154 16.67 -5.39 18.42
C ALA A 154 17.37 -6.75 18.12
N GLY A 155 18.48 -6.74 17.37
CA GLY A 155 19.19 -7.94 16.93
C GLY A 155 18.69 -8.54 15.62
N ILE A 156 17.82 -7.83 14.88
CA ILE A 156 17.14 -8.33 13.69
C ILE A 156 17.89 -7.87 12.42
N PRO A 157 18.43 -8.79 11.59
CA PRO A 157 19.28 -8.45 10.45
C PRO A 157 18.56 -8.32 9.10
N TRP A 158 17.23 -8.48 9.03
CA TRP A 158 16.48 -8.48 7.76
C TRP A 158 15.10 -7.85 7.94
N MET A 159 14.76 -6.90 7.06
CA MET A 159 13.48 -6.21 7.02
C MET A 159 12.65 -6.62 5.81
N PHE A 160 11.35 -6.86 6.01
CA PHE A 160 10.39 -7.08 4.94
C PHE A 160 9.86 -5.76 4.36
N GLY A 161 10.76 -4.97 3.79
CA GLY A 161 10.44 -3.72 3.10
C GLY A 161 11.63 -3.10 2.35
N PRO A 162 11.38 -2.07 1.52
CA PRO A 162 10.11 -1.36 1.37
C PRO A 162 9.12 -2.02 0.39
N THR A 163 7.85 -1.65 0.50
CA THR A 163 6.81 -1.98 -0.48
C THR A 163 6.96 -1.09 -1.72
N LEU A 164 7.10 -1.71 -2.89
CA LEU A 164 7.34 -1.08 -4.21
C LEU A 164 6.17 -1.30 -5.19
N ASP A 165 5.04 -1.75 -4.66
CA ASP A 165 3.76 -1.76 -5.36
C ASP A 165 3.37 -0.36 -5.86
N VAL A 166 2.82 -0.28 -7.06
CA VAL A 166 2.41 0.97 -7.72
C VAL A 166 0.90 1.06 -7.65
N THR A 167 0.37 1.93 -6.78
CA THR A 167 -1.06 1.96 -6.42
C THR A 167 -1.97 2.26 -7.62
N ARG A 168 -2.56 1.22 -8.19
CA ARG A 168 -3.53 1.34 -9.29
C ARG A 168 -4.94 1.40 -8.73
N HIS A 169 -5.40 0.36 -8.05
CA HIS A 169 -6.76 0.28 -7.52
C HIS A 169 -6.91 0.92 -6.12
N LYS A 170 -7.50 2.12 -6.05
CA LYS A 170 -7.63 2.99 -4.86
C LYS A 170 -8.48 2.43 -3.69
N ARG A 171 -9.19 1.33 -3.92
CA ARG A 171 -9.90 0.56 -2.87
C ARG A 171 -8.99 -0.36 -2.06
N TRP A 172 -7.86 -0.78 -2.63
CA TRP A 172 -6.97 -1.80 -2.06
C TRP A 172 -6.48 -1.39 -0.66
N PRO A 173 -6.61 -2.23 0.38
CA PRO A 173 -6.30 -1.84 1.75
C PRO A 173 -4.78 -1.81 2.08
N ARG A 174 -3.90 -1.78 1.09
CA ARG A 174 -2.44 -1.61 1.30
C ARG A 174 -1.87 -0.38 0.59
N VAL A 175 -2.74 0.51 0.10
CA VAL A 175 -2.38 1.79 -0.57
C VAL A 175 -1.36 2.60 0.25
N TYR A 176 -1.55 2.75 1.56
CA TYR A 176 -0.64 3.52 2.42
C TYR A 176 0.78 2.95 2.53
N GLU A 177 0.96 1.63 2.33
CA GLU A 177 2.26 0.98 2.33
C GLU A 177 3.09 1.33 1.08
N THR A 178 2.44 1.80 0.01
CA THR A 178 3.08 2.17 -1.26
C THR A 178 3.62 3.59 -1.27
N PHE A 179 4.53 3.90 -2.19
CA PHE A 179 4.93 5.27 -2.51
C PHE A 179 4.03 5.95 -3.56
N GLY A 180 2.74 5.59 -3.62
CA GLY A 180 1.76 6.21 -4.53
C GLY A 180 1.59 5.49 -5.86
N GLU A 181 1.08 6.22 -6.86
CA GLU A 181 0.63 5.64 -8.13
C GLU A 181 1.59 5.80 -9.32
N ASP A 182 2.64 6.62 -9.20
CA ASP A 182 3.63 6.82 -10.27
C ASP A 182 4.81 5.83 -10.17
N PRO A 183 5.08 5.03 -11.22
CA PRO A 183 6.27 4.18 -11.29
C PRO A 183 7.59 4.93 -11.03
N THR A 184 7.70 6.23 -11.35
CA THR A 184 8.95 6.99 -11.09
C THR A 184 9.11 7.33 -9.62
N VAL A 185 8.11 7.94 -8.98
CA VAL A 185 8.13 8.24 -7.53
C VAL A 185 8.37 6.97 -6.72
N VAL A 186 7.72 5.85 -7.07
CA VAL A 186 7.92 4.57 -6.38
C VAL A 186 9.34 4.01 -6.62
N SER A 187 9.91 4.19 -7.81
CA SER A 187 11.32 3.85 -8.09
C SER A 187 12.30 4.71 -7.30
N ASP A 188 12.06 6.02 -7.23
CA ASP A 188 12.98 7.01 -6.63
C ASP A 188 12.97 6.98 -5.11
N MET A 189 11.79 6.80 -4.50
CA MET A 189 11.67 6.53 -3.06
C MET A 189 12.22 5.15 -2.73
N GLY A 190 11.81 4.11 -3.46
CA GLY A 190 12.21 2.72 -3.24
C GLY A 190 13.73 2.49 -3.26
N LYS A 191 14.41 2.93 -4.32
CA LYS A 191 15.87 2.81 -4.45
C LYS A 191 16.64 3.57 -3.36
N THR A 192 16.05 4.62 -2.82
CA THR A 192 16.66 5.47 -1.79
C THR A 192 16.50 4.86 -0.40
N VAL A 193 15.30 4.38 -0.06
CA VAL A 193 15.03 3.65 1.18
C VAL A 193 15.84 2.36 1.25
N ILE A 194 15.98 1.61 0.15
CA ILE A 194 16.81 0.39 0.08
C ILE A 194 18.29 0.70 0.41
N LYS A 195 18.86 1.75 -0.19
CA LYS A 195 20.24 2.17 0.09
C LYS A 195 20.41 2.64 1.53
N ALA A 196 19.44 3.36 2.07
CA ALA A 196 19.44 3.79 3.46
C ALA A 196 19.39 2.59 4.44
N ILE A 197 18.51 1.60 4.21
CA ILE A 197 18.43 0.37 5.02
C ILE A 197 19.76 -0.39 4.98
N GLN A 198 20.27 -0.69 3.78
CA GLN A 198 21.48 -1.51 3.63
C GLN A 198 22.75 -0.78 4.10
N SER A 199 22.76 0.55 4.15
CA SER A 199 23.85 1.33 4.77
C SER A 199 24.03 1.05 6.26
N GLN A 200 22.97 0.60 6.96
CA GLN A 200 23.05 0.24 8.38
C GLN A 200 23.62 -1.17 8.62
N GLY A 201 23.82 -1.95 7.54
CA GLY A 201 24.32 -3.33 7.59
C GLY A 201 23.25 -4.38 7.84
N ILE A 202 21.99 -4.12 7.44
CA ILE A 202 20.90 -5.09 7.46
C ILE A 202 20.19 -5.17 6.09
N ALA A 203 19.53 -6.29 5.81
CA ALA A 203 18.99 -6.58 4.48
C ALA A 203 17.64 -5.88 4.23
N ALA A 204 17.51 -5.21 3.09
CA ALA A 204 16.23 -4.77 2.56
C ALA A 204 15.58 -5.87 1.71
N CYS A 205 14.26 -5.85 1.62
CA CYS A 205 13.44 -6.83 0.90
C CYS A 205 12.33 -6.10 0.12
N PHE A 206 12.43 -6.01 -1.20
CA PHE A 206 11.35 -5.43 -1.98
C PHE A 206 10.09 -6.31 -1.91
N LYS A 207 8.90 -5.70 -1.81
CA LYS A 207 7.62 -6.43 -1.88
C LYS A 207 6.52 -5.62 -2.59
N HIS A 208 5.49 -6.22 -3.17
CA HIS A 208 5.22 -7.64 -3.33
C HIS A 208 5.39 -7.98 -4.81
N PHE A 209 6.37 -8.82 -5.17
CA PHE A 209 6.70 -9.05 -6.59
C PHE A 209 5.70 -10.05 -7.20
N ILE A 210 4.78 -9.66 -8.09
CA ILE A 210 4.58 -8.35 -8.74
C ILE A 210 3.09 -8.14 -9.08
N THR A 211 2.69 -6.90 -9.42
CA THR A 211 1.33 -6.45 -9.82
C THR A 211 0.28 -6.40 -8.70
N TYR A 212 0.64 -6.64 -7.44
CA TYR A 212 -0.30 -6.88 -6.35
C TYR A 212 -1.28 -5.71 -6.07
N SER A 213 -0.90 -4.52 -6.49
CA SER A 213 -1.59 -3.24 -6.36
C SER A 213 -2.70 -2.96 -7.40
N ASP A 214 -2.97 -3.88 -8.33
CA ASP A 214 -4.09 -3.80 -9.29
C ASP A 214 -5.04 -5.05 -9.26
N PRO A 215 -5.60 -5.41 -8.10
CA PRO A 215 -6.61 -6.46 -8.03
C PRO A 215 -7.91 -6.00 -8.70
N THR A 216 -8.46 -6.84 -9.58
CA THR A 216 -9.60 -6.48 -10.46
C THR A 216 -10.86 -6.01 -9.69
N SER A 217 -11.00 -6.42 -8.43
CA SER A 217 -12.11 -6.07 -7.51
C SER A 217 -11.81 -4.88 -6.59
N GLY A 218 -10.55 -4.48 -6.50
CA GLY A 218 -10.02 -3.59 -5.47
C GLY A 218 -9.82 -4.23 -4.10
N LEU A 219 -9.89 -5.56 -3.98
CA LEU A 219 -9.72 -6.28 -2.72
C LEU A 219 -8.31 -6.89 -2.62
N ASP A 220 -7.78 -6.94 -1.40
CA ASP A 220 -6.51 -7.62 -1.09
C ASP A 220 -6.61 -9.12 -1.38
N ARG A 221 -5.53 -9.69 -1.93
CA ARG A 221 -5.37 -11.09 -2.34
C ARG A 221 -6.27 -11.59 -3.48
N ASP A 222 -7.06 -10.71 -4.11
CA ASP A 222 -7.76 -11.01 -5.38
C ASP A 222 -6.81 -10.92 -6.60
N ASN A 223 -7.16 -11.61 -7.67
CA ASN A 223 -6.28 -11.83 -8.82
C ASN A 223 -6.18 -10.62 -9.78
N THR A 224 -5.05 -10.57 -10.50
CA THR A 224 -4.65 -9.46 -11.40
C THR A 224 -4.59 -9.93 -12.85
N VAL A 225 -4.88 -9.03 -13.80
CA VAL A 225 -4.95 -9.35 -15.24
C VAL A 225 -4.27 -8.25 -16.03
N GLU A 226 -2.96 -8.42 -16.28
CA GLU A 226 -2.10 -7.38 -16.85
C GLU A 226 -1.48 -7.80 -18.20
N SER A 227 -1.39 -6.88 -19.14
CA SER A 227 -0.59 -7.11 -20.35
C SER A 227 0.91 -7.11 -20.03
N SER A 228 1.72 -7.79 -20.87
CA SER A 228 3.19 -7.70 -20.75
C SER A 228 3.70 -6.26 -20.87
N TYR A 229 2.99 -5.40 -21.61
CA TYR A 229 3.31 -3.98 -21.69
C TYR A 229 3.09 -3.28 -20.34
N GLU A 230 1.98 -3.52 -19.64
CA GLU A 230 1.71 -2.91 -18.32
C GLU A 230 2.68 -3.42 -17.24
N ILE A 231 2.91 -4.74 -17.19
CA ILE A 231 3.91 -5.35 -16.30
C ILE A 231 5.26 -4.65 -16.47
N LEU A 232 5.79 -4.61 -17.70
CA LEU A 232 7.13 -4.08 -17.96
C LEU A 232 7.24 -2.56 -17.80
N ASN A 233 6.20 -1.79 -18.12
CA ASN A 233 6.28 -0.32 -18.15
C ASN A 233 5.78 0.37 -16.89
N TYR A 234 4.95 -0.27 -16.07
CA TYR A 234 4.36 0.36 -14.88
C TYR A 234 4.75 -0.36 -13.59
N PHE A 235 4.66 -1.69 -13.52
CA PHE A 235 4.95 -2.41 -12.27
C PHE A 235 6.43 -2.79 -12.11
N VAL A 236 7.15 -3.08 -13.18
CA VAL A 236 8.57 -3.47 -13.16
C VAL A 236 9.56 -2.35 -12.83
N PRO A 237 9.38 -1.07 -13.21
CA PRO A 237 10.40 -0.03 -12.99
C PRO A 237 10.88 0.12 -11.54
N PRO A 238 10.01 0.09 -10.49
CA PRO A 238 10.48 0.13 -9.10
C PRO A 238 11.35 -1.05 -8.70
N PHE A 239 10.97 -2.27 -9.08
CA PHE A 239 11.76 -3.47 -8.79
C PHE A 239 13.08 -3.47 -9.58
N LYS A 240 13.10 -2.95 -10.81
CA LYS A 240 14.35 -2.70 -11.56
C LYS A 240 15.25 -1.72 -10.82
N ALA A 241 14.71 -0.59 -10.36
CA ALA A 241 15.47 0.42 -9.62
C ALA A 241 16.00 -0.10 -8.27
N ALA A 242 15.28 -1.02 -7.62
CA ALA A 242 15.73 -1.75 -6.44
C ALA A 242 16.91 -2.69 -6.75
N ILE A 243 16.86 -3.43 -7.86
CA ILE A 243 17.95 -4.32 -8.30
C ILE A 243 19.18 -3.51 -8.69
N GLU A 244 19.01 -2.35 -9.35
CA GLU A 244 20.09 -1.39 -9.65
C GLU A 244 20.60 -0.63 -8.40
N ALA A 245 19.93 -0.79 -7.25
CA ALA A 245 20.38 -0.34 -5.94
C ALA A 245 21.11 -1.44 -5.14
N ASP A 246 21.39 -2.61 -5.74
CA ASP A 246 21.95 -3.81 -5.11
C ASP A 246 21.11 -4.30 -3.91
N VAL A 247 19.79 -4.37 -4.06
CA VAL A 247 18.90 -4.95 -3.04
C VAL A 247 19.23 -6.44 -2.80
N TRP A 248 19.42 -6.84 -1.54
CA TRP A 248 19.89 -8.18 -1.20
C TRP A 248 18.77 -9.24 -1.15
N SER A 249 17.51 -8.84 -1.01
CA SER A 249 16.37 -9.75 -1.03
C SER A 249 15.10 -9.18 -1.65
N GLY A 250 14.12 -10.05 -1.91
CA GLY A 250 12.78 -9.70 -2.40
C GLY A 250 11.74 -10.73 -1.95
N MET A 251 10.48 -10.31 -1.89
CA MET A 251 9.34 -11.09 -1.46
C MET A 251 8.35 -11.30 -2.61
N GLY A 252 7.64 -12.42 -2.55
CA GLY A 252 6.56 -12.80 -3.45
C GLY A 252 5.32 -11.91 -3.39
N SER A 253 4.20 -12.45 -3.87
CA SER A 253 2.87 -11.88 -3.73
C SER A 253 1.81 -12.99 -3.71
N PHE A 254 0.75 -12.78 -2.94
CA PHE A 254 -0.31 -13.79 -2.73
C PHE A 254 -1.11 -14.17 -3.99
N ILE A 255 -1.08 -13.37 -5.06
CA ILE A 255 -2.08 -13.41 -6.14
C ILE A 255 -1.76 -14.38 -7.29
N ALA A 256 -2.74 -14.62 -8.14
CA ALA A 256 -2.53 -15.14 -9.49
C ALA A 256 -2.58 -14.00 -10.51
N LEU A 257 -1.48 -13.85 -11.24
CA LEU A 257 -1.35 -12.93 -12.37
C LEU A 257 -1.70 -13.70 -13.65
N ASN A 258 -2.69 -13.22 -14.40
CA ASN A 258 -3.20 -13.88 -15.61
C ASN A 258 -3.55 -15.36 -15.36
N SER A 259 -4.25 -15.62 -14.25
CA SER A 259 -4.65 -16.96 -13.76
C SER A 259 -3.52 -17.92 -13.38
N VAL A 260 -2.26 -17.47 -13.28
CA VAL A 260 -1.13 -18.27 -12.77
C VAL A 260 -0.64 -17.68 -11.44
N PRO A 261 -0.84 -18.37 -10.29
CA PRO A 261 -0.33 -17.96 -8.98
C PRO A 261 1.16 -17.64 -9.02
N ILE A 262 1.59 -16.53 -8.42
CA ILE A 262 3.02 -16.14 -8.37
C ILE A 262 3.87 -17.30 -7.83
N ALA A 263 3.41 -17.96 -6.76
CA ALA A 263 3.98 -19.20 -6.20
C ALA A 263 4.16 -20.39 -7.16
N ALA A 264 3.66 -20.34 -8.39
CA ALA A 264 3.92 -21.31 -9.44
C ALA A 264 4.31 -20.67 -10.80
N ASN A 265 4.55 -19.35 -10.86
CA ASN A 265 4.67 -18.60 -12.11
C ASN A 265 6.11 -18.54 -12.63
N ALA A 266 6.44 -19.44 -13.55
CA ALA A 266 7.77 -19.50 -14.17
C ALA A 266 8.12 -18.28 -15.04
N LEU A 267 7.12 -17.63 -15.67
CA LEU A 267 7.35 -16.44 -16.49
C LEU A 267 7.79 -15.26 -15.62
N VAL A 268 7.15 -15.07 -14.46
CA VAL A 268 7.52 -14.04 -13.49
C VAL A 268 8.86 -14.35 -12.82
N HIS A 269 9.05 -15.55 -12.27
CA HIS A 269 10.26 -15.84 -11.49
C HIS A 269 11.51 -16.14 -12.32
N LYS A 270 11.41 -16.97 -13.37
CA LYS A 270 12.59 -17.37 -14.15
C LYS A 270 12.87 -16.38 -15.28
N SER A 271 11.85 -16.08 -16.08
CA SER A 271 12.02 -15.24 -17.28
C SER A 271 12.19 -13.76 -16.94
N LEU A 272 11.27 -13.16 -16.17
CA LEU A 272 11.36 -11.75 -15.78
C LEU A 272 12.42 -11.50 -14.71
N LEU A 273 12.27 -12.09 -13.52
CA LEU A 273 13.08 -11.73 -12.34
C LEU A 273 14.54 -12.16 -12.44
N ARG A 274 14.81 -13.44 -12.75
CA ARG A 274 16.20 -13.96 -12.82
C ARG A 274 16.83 -13.77 -14.21
N GLY A 275 16.02 -13.73 -15.27
CA GLY A 275 16.42 -13.49 -16.65
C GLY A 275 16.53 -12.00 -16.97
N ASP A 276 15.42 -11.37 -17.39
CA ASP A 276 15.37 -10.01 -17.92
C ASP A 276 15.89 -8.94 -16.94
N LEU A 277 15.54 -9.06 -15.66
CA LEU A 277 15.99 -8.19 -14.56
C LEU A 277 17.29 -8.66 -13.90
N GLY A 278 17.73 -9.88 -14.16
CA GLY A 278 19.00 -10.42 -13.68
C GLY A 278 19.15 -10.60 -12.16
N PHE A 279 18.09 -10.52 -11.35
CA PHE A 279 18.17 -10.45 -9.88
C PHE A 279 19.01 -11.57 -9.23
N LYS A 280 20.01 -11.18 -8.42
CA LYS A 280 20.94 -12.12 -7.76
C LYS A 280 20.64 -12.41 -6.29
N GLY A 281 19.90 -11.54 -5.60
CA GLY A 281 19.57 -11.66 -4.19
C GLY A 281 18.61 -12.82 -3.85
N LEU A 282 18.27 -12.93 -2.57
CA LEU A 282 17.39 -13.98 -2.05
C LEU A 282 15.91 -13.67 -2.34
N MET A 283 15.13 -14.66 -2.78
CA MET A 283 13.67 -14.56 -2.81
C MET A 283 13.02 -15.34 -1.67
N VAL A 284 12.13 -14.69 -0.93
CA VAL A 284 11.25 -15.33 0.07
C VAL A 284 9.79 -15.32 -0.42
N THR A 285 9.02 -16.36 -0.08
CA THR A 285 7.57 -16.31 -0.31
C THR A 285 6.90 -15.30 0.62
N ASP A 286 5.73 -14.82 0.24
CA ASP A 286 4.82 -14.22 1.23
C ASP A 286 4.23 -15.30 2.18
N PHE A 287 3.47 -14.88 3.18
CA PHE A 287 2.96 -15.74 4.26
C PHE A 287 2.11 -16.91 3.73
N ARG A 288 2.63 -18.14 3.84
CA ARG A 288 1.97 -19.38 3.36
C ARG A 288 1.70 -19.43 1.85
N GLU A 289 2.38 -18.62 1.02
CA GLU A 289 2.10 -18.49 -0.43
C GLU A 289 2.04 -19.85 -1.15
N ILE A 290 2.92 -20.80 -0.80
CA ILE A 290 2.91 -22.16 -1.35
C ILE A 290 1.68 -22.95 -0.90
N ASN A 291 1.21 -22.81 0.35
CA ASN A 291 -0.02 -23.46 0.80
C ASN A 291 -1.27 -22.89 0.10
N LEU A 292 -1.26 -21.59 -0.22
CA LEU A 292 -2.37 -20.92 -0.92
C LEU A 292 -2.61 -21.47 -2.34
N LEU A 293 -1.60 -22.09 -2.97
CA LEU A 293 -1.78 -22.88 -4.21
C LEU A 293 -2.86 -23.95 -4.08
N VAL A 294 -3.08 -24.48 -2.87
CA VAL A 294 -4.13 -25.47 -2.56
C VAL A 294 -5.39 -24.77 -2.03
N SER A 295 -5.25 -23.94 -0.99
CA SER A 295 -6.39 -23.48 -0.18
C SER A 295 -7.14 -22.26 -0.73
N GLN A 296 -6.52 -21.46 -1.61
CA GLN A 296 -7.12 -20.26 -2.19
C GLN A 296 -7.19 -20.33 -3.72
N HIS A 297 -6.07 -20.69 -4.36
CA HIS A 297 -5.98 -20.74 -5.83
C HIS A 297 -6.52 -22.03 -6.44
N HIS A 298 -6.66 -23.10 -5.65
CA HIS A 298 -7.05 -24.45 -6.08
C HIS A 298 -6.26 -24.96 -7.31
N TYR A 299 -5.02 -24.49 -7.47
CA TYR A 299 -4.13 -24.72 -8.61
C TYR A 299 -3.52 -26.13 -8.59
N VAL A 300 -3.40 -26.71 -7.39
CA VAL A 300 -2.89 -28.08 -7.15
C VAL A 300 -3.66 -28.76 -6.01
N PRO A 301 -3.81 -30.10 -6.04
CA PRO A 301 -4.75 -30.80 -5.15
C PRO A 301 -4.26 -30.97 -3.70
N ASN A 302 -2.97 -30.76 -3.39
CA ASN A 302 -2.40 -30.93 -2.05
C ASN A 302 -1.01 -30.27 -1.91
N THR A 303 -0.49 -30.21 -0.68
CA THR A 303 0.77 -29.54 -0.33
C THR A 303 2.02 -30.16 -0.96
N LEU A 304 2.04 -31.47 -1.23
CA LEU A 304 3.17 -32.12 -1.93
C LEU A 304 3.28 -31.59 -3.36
N GLU A 305 2.14 -31.52 -4.06
CA GLU A 305 2.06 -30.95 -5.40
C GLU A 305 2.30 -29.42 -5.41
N ALA A 306 1.95 -28.72 -4.33
CA ALA A 306 2.27 -27.30 -4.16
C ALA A 306 3.77 -27.02 -4.03
N VAL A 307 4.49 -27.77 -3.19
CA VAL A 307 5.95 -27.67 -3.07
C VAL A 307 6.62 -28.08 -4.39
N ALA A 308 6.09 -29.11 -5.07
CA ALA A 308 6.59 -29.53 -6.38
C ALA A 308 6.42 -28.45 -7.46
N ALA A 309 5.22 -27.85 -7.57
CA ALA A 309 4.94 -26.77 -8.52
C ALA A 309 5.80 -25.54 -8.21
N SER A 310 5.88 -25.13 -6.94
CA SER A 310 6.61 -23.93 -6.56
C SER A 310 8.12 -24.06 -6.75
N MET A 311 8.75 -25.14 -6.27
CA MET A 311 10.21 -25.28 -6.39
C MET A 311 10.67 -25.53 -7.83
N ASN A 312 9.85 -26.21 -8.65
CA ASN A 312 10.19 -26.44 -10.06
C ASN A 312 9.91 -25.22 -10.95
N ASN A 313 8.90 -24.38 -10.66
CA ASN A 313 8.57 -23.23 -11.50
C ASN A 313 9.18 -21.91 -11.03
N THR A 314 9.28 -21.66 -9.71
CA THR A 314 9.75 -20.38 -9.16
C THR A 314 11.26 -20.38 -8.87
N SER A 315 11.77 -19.20 -8.53
CA SER A 315 13.11 -18.99 -8.00
C SER A 315 13.10 -18.62 -6.51
N TYR A 316 12.08 -19.06 -5.76
CA TYR A 316 12.09 -18.89 -4.30
C TYR A 316 13.24 -19.65 -3.66
N ASP A 317 13.82 -19.04 -2.65
CA ASP A 317 14.93 -19.56 -1.86
C ASP A 317 14.50 -19.86 -0.43
N ILE A 318 13.56 -19.12 0.15
CA ILE A 318 12.95 -19.41 1.45
C ILE A 318 11.42 -19.50 1.32
N SER A 319 10.83 -20.51 1.94
CA SER A 319 9.39 -20.70 2.11
C SER A 319 8.97 -20.27 3.53
N MET A 320 8.11 -19.25 3.62
CA MET A 320 7.45 -18.84 4.86
C MET A 320 6.29 -19.81 5.15
N VAL A 321 6.61 -20.88 5.90
CA VAL A 321 5.75 -22.04 6.20
C VAL A 321 5.44 -22.06 7.72
N PRO A 322 4.87 -20.96 8.25
CA PRO A 322 5.10 -20.41 9.58
C PRO A 322 5.03 -21.36 10.77
N ASN A 323 4.20 -22.41 10.71
CA ASN A 323 3.80 -23.20 11.88
C ASN A 323 4.01 -24.72 11.71
N ASP A 324 4.56 -25.19 10.59
CA ASP A 324 4.69 -26.63 10.31
C ASP A 324 5.94 -27.00 9.50
N ASP A 325 6.28 -28.29 9.48
CA ASP A 325 7.44 -28.86 8.79
C ASP A 325 7.06 -29.49 7.43
N SER A 326 5.88 -29.17 6.88
CA SER A 326 5.38 -29.80 5.66
C SER A 326 6.24 -29.47 4.43
N PHE A 327 6.86 -28.29 4.36
CA PHE A 327 7.81 -27.96 3.29
C PHE A 327 9.00 -28.93 3.31
N ILE A 328 9.59 -29.18 4.48
CA ILE A 328 10.74 -30.08 4.64
C ILE A 328 10.33 -31.53 4.31
N LYS A 329 9.22 -32.02 4.87
CA LYS A 329 8.70 -33.37 4.60
C LYS A 329 8.43 -33.60 3.12
N ASN A 330 7.69 -32.68 2.48
CA ASN A 330 7.38 -32.77 1.06
C ASN A 330 8.64 -32.62 0.19
N GLY A 331 9.56 -31.71 0.55
CA GLY A 331 10.84 -31.55 -0.14
C GLY A 331 11.69 -32.83 -0.12
N LYS A 332 11.88 -33.46 1.05
CA LYS A 332 12.59 -34.74 1.18
C LYS A 332 11.93 -35.84 0.34
N GLN A 333 10.59 -35.90 0.34
CA GLN A 333 9.84 -36.85 -0.49
C GLN A 333 10.04 -36.60 -1.99
N LEU A 334 9.96 -35.34 -2.45
CA LEU A 334 10.10 -35.00 -3.87
C LEU A 334 11.50 -35.27 -4.40
N VAL A 335 12.55 -35.01 -3.60
CA VAL A 335 13.94 -35.37 -3.95
C VAL A 335 14.08 -36.90 -4.04
N ALA A 336 13.56 -37.65 -3.06
CA ALA A 336 13.59 -39.11 -3.10
C ALA A 336 12.78 -39.73 -4.27
N GLN A 337 11.75 -39.02 -4.76
CA GLN A 337 10.98 -39.39 -5.95
C GLN A 337 11.61 -38.88 -7.28
N GLY A 338 12.74 -38.16 -7.24
CA GLY A 338 13.35 -37.54 -8.43
C GLY A 338 12.53 -36.39 -9.05
N ARG A 339 11.52 -35.89 -8.33
CA ARG A 339 10.56 -34.84 -8.77
C ARG A 339 11.03 -33.42 -8.44
N LEU A 340 12.10 -33.28 -7.69
CA LEU A 340 12.78 -32.03 -7.35
C LEU A 340 14.29 -32.29 -7.35
N SER A 341 15.06 -31.48 -8.07
CA SER A 341 16.50 -31.70 -8.21
C SER A 341 17.29 -31.09 -7.05
N GLU A 342 18.33 -31.81 -6.61
CA GLU A 342 19.29 -31.31 -5.62
C GLU A 342 19.98 -30.02 -6.09
N ALA A 343 20.28 -29.90 -7.38
CA ALA A 343 20.87 -28.69 -7.96
C ALA A 343 19.99 -27.44 -7.73
N ARG A 344 18.67 -27.56 -7.94
CA ARG A 344 17.71 -26.46 -7.71
C ARG A 344 17.65 -26.05 -6.24
N LEU A 345 17.79 -27.00 -5.31
CA LEU A 345 17.87 -26.73 -3.88
C LEU A 345 19.21 -26.07 -3.49
N ARG A 346 20.33 -26.55 -4.05
CA ARG A 346 21.66 -25.97 -3.80
C ARG A 346 21.79 -24.53 -4.33
N GLU A 347 21.17 -24.17 -5.45
CA GLU A 347 21.08 -22.77 -5.90
C GLU A 347 20.53 -21.82 -4.82
N SER A 348 19.48 -22.26 -4.12
CA SER A 348 18.87 -21.47 -3.04
C SER A 348 19.72 -21.47 -1.78
N ALA A 349 20.33 -22.60 -1.44
CA ALA A 349 21.31 -22.66 -0.35
C ALA A 349 22.46 -21.66 -0.54
N VAL A 350 22.98 -21.48 -1.77
CA VAL A 350 23.99 -20.46 -2.08
C VAL A 350 23.46 -19.06 -1.76
N ARG A 351 22.24 -18.70 -2.19
CA ARG A 351 21.68 -17.35 -1.92
C ARG A 351 21.43 -17.12 -0.43
N ILE A 352 20.98 -18.13 0.32
CA ILE A 352 20.80 -18.05 1.78
C ILE A 352 22.16 -17.90 2.48
N MET A 353 23.18 -18.68 2.11
CA MET A 353 24.52 -18.55 2.69
C MET A 353 25.15 -17.19 2.35
N LYS A 354 24.96 -16.68 1.12
CA LYS A 354 25.43 -15.36 0.72
C LYS A 354 24.82 -14.25 1.57
N LEU A 355 23.50 -14.26 1.76
CA LEU A 355 22.82 -13.27 2.60
C LEU A 355 23.33 -13.32 4.05
N LYS A 356 23.55 -14.51 4.61
CA LYS A 356 24.11 -14.67 5.97
C LYS A 356 25.55 -14.19 6.10
N LEU A 357 26.36 -14.28 5.04
CA LEU A 357 27.70 -13.69 4.96
C LEU A 357 27.66 -12.16 4.80
N GLN A 358 26.79 -11.62 3.94
CA GLN A 358 26.59 -10.17 3.77
C GLN A 358 26.15 -9.49 5.07
N LEU A 359 25.37 -10.19 5.89
CA LEU A 359 24.90 -9.76 7.22
C LEU A 359 25.87 -10.09 8.36
N ASN A 360 27.05 -10.63 8.05
CA ASN A 360 28.09 -11.03 9.00
C ASN A 360 27.63 -11.97 10.14
N LEU A 361 26.58 -12.77 9.92
CA LEU A 361 25.90 -13.52 10.98
C LEU A 361 26.71 -14.71 11.52
N PHE A 362 27.78 -15.12 10.83
CA PHE A 362 28.69 -16.16 11.30
C PHE A 362 29.61 -15.66 12.44
N ASP A 363 30.04 -14.40 12.37
CA ASP A 363 30.87 -13.76 13.40
C ASP A 363 30.04 -12.97 14.43
N VAL A 364 28.91 -12.37 14.01
CA VAL A 364 28.01 -11.58 14.86
C VAL A 364 26.55 -12.04 14.68
N PRO A 365 26.11 -13.14 15.31
CA PRO A 365 24.76 -13.69 15.12
C PRO A 365 23.60 -12.81 15.61
N VAL A 366 23.88 -11.82 16.48
CA VAL A 366 22.89 -10.88 17.04
C VAL A 366 23.46 -9.44 16.93
N PRO A 367 23.42 -8.81 15.74
CA PRO A 367 24.04 -7.51 15.48
C PRO A 367 23.40 -6.36 16.28
N GLY A 368 23.98 -5.15 16.26
CA GLY A 368 23.28 -3.93 16.71
C GLY A 368 23.38 -3.57 18.19
N ALA A 369 24.19 -4.26 19.00
CA ALA A 369 24.45 -3.86 20.39
C ALA A 369 25.06 -2.44 20.48
N ASP A 370 25.78 -2.05 19.42
CA ASP A 370 26.41 -0.76 19.18
C ASP A 370 25.42 0.42 19.03
N VAL A 371 24.15 0.14 18.70
CA VAL A 371 23.11 1.15 18.44
C VAL A 371 21.88 1.01 19.36
N GLU A 372 21.93 0.12 20.36
CA GLU A 372 20.79 -0.15 21.26
C GLU A 372 20.34 1.09 22.05
N SER A 373 21.27 1.93 22.48
CA SER A 373 20.98 3.19 23.19
C SER A 373 20.49 4.34 22.32
N LEU A 374 20.32 4.13 21.00
CA LEU A 374 19.83 5.14 20.06
C LEU A 374 18.34 4.96 19.71
N VAL A 375 17.71 3.85 20.11
CA VAL A 375 16.31 3.56 19.78
C VAL A 375 15.37 4.58 20.44
N GLY A 376 14.66 5.35 19.61
CA GLY A 376 13.84 6.47 20.10
C GLY A 376 14.61 7.76 20.40
N ASP A 377 15.72 8.03 19.70
CA ASP A 377 16.48 9.28 19.88
C ASP A 377 15.87 10.50 19.16
N GLU A 378 16.25 11.69 19.65
CA GLU A 378 15.83 13.00 19.11
C GLU A 378 16.14 13.17 17.60
N ALA A 379 17.08 12.40 17.06
CA ALA A 379 17.42 12.38 15.64
C ALA A 379 16.34 11.68 14.80
N SER A 380 15.84 10.52 15.26
CA SER A 380 14.64 9.87 14.70
C SER A 380 13.41 10.76 14.83
N GLU A 381 13.17 11.36 16.01
CA GLU A 381 12.02 12.25 16.23
C GLU A 381 11.98 13.40 15.23
N LYS A 382 13.11 14.10 15.04
CA LYS A 382 13.25 15.21 14.08
C LYS A 382 13.00 14.77 12.64
N ALA A 383 13.45 13.58 12.26
CA ALA A 383 13.24 13.04 10.92
C ALA A 383 11.78 12.66 10.67
N ALA A 384 11.12 12.01 11.64
CA ALA A 384 9.70 11.68 11.57
C ALA A 384 8.82 12.93 11.52
N LEU A 385 9.11 13.94 12.35
CA LEU A 385 8.42 15.23 12.33
C LEU A 385 8.62 15.97 11.00
N ALA A 386 9.83 15.95 10.43
CA ALA A 386 10.10 16.59 9.13
C ALA A 386 9.33 15.93 7.98
N ILE A 387 9.27 14.60 7.92
CA ILE A 387 8.41 13.89 6.96
C ILE A 387 6.94 14.21 7.22
N ALA A 388 6.50 14.24 8.49
CA ALA A 388 5.10 14.55 8.82
C ALA A 388 4.72 15.94 8.30
N GLN A 389 5.46 16.98 8.70
CA GLN A 389 5.29 18.37 8.28
C GLN A 389 5.30 18.56 6.75
N GLU A 390 6.19 17.86 6.03
CA GLU A 390 6.32 18.00 4.58
C GLU A 390 5.43 17.05 3.76
N SER A 391 4.74 16.11 4.41
CA SER A 391 3.77 15.20 3.77
C SER A 391 2.34 15.74 3.74
N LEU A 392 1.99 16.69 4.60
CA LEU A 392 0.63 17.24 4.67
C LEU A 392 0.31 18.03 3.39
N VAL A 393 -0.79 17.65 2.73
CA VAL A 393 -1.23 18.25 1.48
C VAL A 393 -2.39 19.20 1.79
N LEU A 394 -2.18 20.50 1.59
CA LEU A 394 -3.26 21.50 1.64
C LEU A 394 -4.03 21.45 0.32
N LEU A 395 -5.27 20.99 0.36
CA LEU A 395 -6.08 20.68 -0.84
C LEU A 395 -7.15 21.73 -1.13
N LYS A 396 -7.52 22.54 -0.13
CA LYS A 396 -8.46 23.65 -0.27
C LYS A 396 -8.14 24.71 0.78
N ASN A 397 -8.22 25.99 0.41
CA ASN A 397 -8.00 27.11 1.34
C ASN A 397 -8.81 28.35 0.90
N ASN A 398 -10.13 28.31 1.04
CA ASN A 398 -11.01 29.42 0.68
C ASN A 398 -10.67 30.67 1.50
N ASP A 399 -10.82 31.85 0.90
CA ASP A 399 -10.55 33.16 1.52
C ASP A 399 -9.12 33.35 2.08
N ASN A 400 -8.18 32.43 1.81
CA ASN A 400 -6.92 32.26 2.53
C ASN A 400 -7.11 32.08 4.06
N LEU A 401 -8.09 31.26 4.45
CA LEU A 401 -8.44 30.95 5.84
C LEU A 401 -7.25 30.50 6.67
N LEU A 402 -6.41 29.63 6.10
CA LEU A 402 -5.17 29.16 6.68
C LEU A 402 -3.96 29.95 6.10
N PRO A 403 -2.95 30.27 6.92
CA PRO A 403 -2.79 29.86 8.32
C PRO A 403 -3.62 30.70 9.30
N LEU A 404 -4.04 30.09 10.40
CA LEU A 404 -4.80 30.76 11.45
C LEU A 404 -3.93 31.75 12.22
N ASN A 405 -4.43 32.98 12.43
CA ASN A 405 -3.82 33.89 13.38
C ASN A 405 -4.13 33.43 14.82
N LEU A 406 -3.23 32.63 15.40
CA LEU A 406 -3.37 32.11 16.76
C LEU A 406 -3.03 33.13 17.85
N ASN A 407 -2.43 34.28 17.49
CA ASN A 407 -2.19 35.40 18.41
C ASN A 407 -3.45 36.24 18.66
N ASP A 408 -4.37 36.30 17.69
CA ASP A 408 -5.68 36.95 17.81
C ASP A 408 -6.48 36.36 19.01
N SER A 409 -6.95 37.21 19.91
CA SER A 409 -7.71 36.83 21.10
C SER A 409 -9.15 36.39 20.80
N SER A 410 -9.67 36.69 19.59
CA SER A 410 -10.94 36.17 19.09
C SER A 410 -10.84 34.78 18.45
N THR A 411 -9.63 34.24 18.29
CA THR A 411 -9.42 32.89 17.73
C THR A 411 -9.77 31.82 18.77
N THR A 412 -11.02 31.34 18.71
CA THR A 412 -11.51 30.14 19.38
C THR A 412 -11.61 28.97 18.40
N ILE A 413 -11.19 27.79 18.84
CA ILE A 413 -11.11 26.57 18.03
C ILE A 413 -11.93 25.45 18.71
N PHE A 414 -12.73 24.74 17.92
CA PHE A 414 -13.39 23.51 18.31
C PHE A 414 -12.76 22.33 17.56
N VAL A 415 -12.28 21.32 18.29
CA VAL A 415 -11.65 20.11 17.72
C VAL A 415 -12.62 18.93 17.89
N THR A 416 -12.86 18.19 16.82
CA THR A 416 -13.87 17.12 16.78
C THR A 416 -13.63 16.13 15.63
N GLY A 417 -14.34 15.00 15.62
CA GLY A 417 -14.32 13.98 14.56
C GLY A 417 -13.62 12.68 14.96
N SER A 418 -13.83 11.64 14.17
CA SER A 418 -13.42 10.25 14.49
C SER A 418 -11.94 10.07 14.79
N ASN A 419 -11.06 10.82 14.11
CA ASN A 419 -9.61 10.62 14.16
C ASN A 419 -8.89 11.74 14.94
N SER A 420 -9.64 12.53 15.72
CA SER A 420 -9.14 13.74 16.40
C SER A 420 -8.29 13.48 17.65
N ASP A 421 -8.42 12.31 18.30
CA ASP A 421 -7.73 12.00 19.56
C ASP A 421 -7.16 10.57 19.66
N SER A 422 -6.50 10.09 18.60
CA SER A 422 -5.71 8.85 18.69
C SER A 422 -4.47 8.88 17.83
N ILE A 423 -3.31 8.59 18.44
CA ILE A 423 -2.06 8.37 17.71
C ILE A 423 -2.16 7.10 16.86
N GLY A 424 -2.85 6.07 17.38
CA GLY A 424 -3.16 4.85 16.62
C GLY A 424 -3.91 5.11 15.32
N LEU A 425 -4.92 6.00 15.36
CA LEU A 425 -5.65 6.46 14.18
C LEU A 425 -4.81 7.35 13.25
N GLN A 426 -3.73 7.98 13.73
CA GLN A 426 -2.76 8.70 12.90
C GLN A 426 -1.73 7.76 12.24
N CYS A 427 -1.42 6.60 12.85
CA CYS A 427 -0.42 5.67 12.34
C CYS A 427 -1.00 4.59 11.40
N GLY A 428 -2.20 4.06 11.70
CA GLY A 428 -2.84 3.01 10.91
C GLY A 428 -2.29 1.61 11.18
N GLY A 429 -2.26 0.75 10.15
CA GLY A 429 -1.71 -0.61 10.24
C GLY A 429 -0.19 -0.64 10.44
N TRP A 430 0.38 -1.83 10.65
CA TRP A 430 1.83 -2.05 10.85
C TRP A 430 2.46 -1.13 11.93
N SER A 431 1.69 -0.80 12.96
CA SER A 431 2.01 0.21 13.98
C SER A 431 1.87 -0.40 15.38
N LEU A 432 2.98 -0.89 15.95
CA LEU A 432 3.05 -1.65 17.23
C LEU A 432 2.26 -2.97 17.27
N TRP A 433 1.41 -3.21 16.26
CA TRP A 433 0.65 -4.43 16.03
C TRP A 433 0.34 -4.53 14.52
N TRP A 434 0.13 -5.73 14.00
CA TRP A 434 -0.17 -5.98 12.57
C TRP A 434 -1.31 -5.09 12.05
N GLN A 435 -2.46 -5.14 12.70
CA GLN A 435 -3.64 -4.31 12.38
C GLN A 435 -3.55 -2.87 12.91
N GLY A 436 -2.44 -2.50 13.57
CA GLY A 436 -2.29 -1.23 14.30
C GLY A 436 -2.83 -1.28 15.74
N ALA A 437 -2.17 -0.54 16.64
CA ALA A 437 -2.67 -0.27 17.99
C ALA A 437 -3.56 0.99 18.00
N TYR A 438 -4.67 1.00 18.76
CA TYR A 438 -5.57 2.16 18.88
C TYR A 438 -5.18 3.13 20.02
N ALA A 439 -4.53 2.59 21.05
CA ALA A 439 -4.32 3.24 22.34
C ALA A 439 -3.14 4.22 22.26
N SER A 440 -3.38 5.53 22.33
CA SER A 440 -2.33 6.55 22.23
C SER A 440 -1.21 6.35 23.25
N GLU A 441 -1.54 5.85 24.44
CA GLU A 441 -0.61 5.64 25.54
C GLU A 441 0.42 4.50 25.31
N VAL A 442 0.30 3.70 24.24
CA VAL A 442 1.35 2.71 23.88
C VAL A 442 2.35 3.24 22.84
N PHE A 443 2.08 4.41 22.25
CA PHE A 443 3.00 5.15 21.41
C PHE A 443 3.86 6.05 22.31
N PRO A 444 5.18 5.86 22.37
CA PRO A 444 6.04 6.60 23.30
C PRO A 444 6.31 8.04 22.88
N HIS A 445 6.12 8.40 21.60
CA HIS A 445 6.49 9.71 21.06
C HIS A 445 5.29 10.54 20.58
N GLY A 446 5.53 11.83 20.36
CA GLY A 446 4.59 12.71 19.67
C GLY A 446 3.30 12.99 20.45
N SER A 447 2.17 13.14 19.73
CA SER A 447 0.86 13.44 20.32
C SER A 447 -0.31 13.26 19.35
N SER A 448 -1.52 13.10 19.91
CA SER A 448 -2.76 13.20 19.12
C SER A 448 -3.01 14.65 18.66
N ILE A 449 -3.80 14.84 17.60
CA ILE A 449 -4.17 16.19 17.11
C ILE A 449 -4.82 17.04 18.21
N ARG A 450 -5.74 16.48 19.01
CA ARG A 450 -6.30 17.15 20.19
C ARG A 450 -5.19 17.56 21.16
N VAL A 451 -4.37 16.62 21.62
CA VAL A 451 -3.37 16.87 22.67
C VAL A 451 -2.36 17.93 22.22
N ALA A 452 -1.94 17.93 20.95
CA ALA A 452 -1.10 18.97 20.38
C ALA A 452 -1.77 20.35 20.45
N MET A 453 -3.03 20.47 20.00
CA MET A 453 -3.76 21.73 19.98
C MET A 453 -4.09 22.25 21.38
N GLU A 454 -4.57 21.40 22.30
CA GLU A 454 -4.84 21.78 23.69
C GLU A 454 -3.57 22.21 24.42
N SER A 455 -2.44 21.50 24.23
CA SER A 455 -1.16 21.85 24.89
C SER A 455 -0.61 23.20 24.42
N ALA A 456 -0.72 23.49 23.12
CA ALA A 456 -0.22 24.73 22.55
C ALA A 456 -1.15 25.95 22.78
N LEU A 457 -2.46 25.74 22.74
CA LEU A 457 -3.46 26.83 22.63
C LEU A 457 -4.41 26.96 23.83
N LYS A 458 -4.38 25.98 24.76
CA LYS A 458 -5.02 26.06 26.08
C LYS A 458 -6.50 26.43 26.01
N ASP A 459 -6.90 27.52 26.66
CA ASP A 459 -8.27 28.02 26.77
C ASP A 459 -8.91 28.45 25.44
N LYS A 460 -8.12 28.58 24.37
CA LYS A 460 -8.64 28.80 23.01
C LYS A 460 -9.23 27.54 22.36
N VAL A 461 -8.95 26.35 22.90
CA VAL A 461 -9.41 25.06 22.33
C VAL A 461 -10.53 24.46 23.18
N THR A 462 -11.54 23.94 22.50
CA THR A 462 -12.57 23.07 23.08
C THR A 462 -12.61 21.75 22.32
N PHE A 463 -12.84 20.64 23.02
CA PHE A 463 -12.84 19.30 22.43
C PHE A 463 -14.15 18.54 22.67
N TYR A 464 -14.70 17.97 21.60
CA TYR A 464 -15.73 16.94 21.69
C TYR A 464 -15.52 15.92 20.58
N GLN A 465 -15.29 14.64 20.91
CA GLN A 465 -14.99 13.61 19.92
C GLN A 465 -16.07 13.55 18.83
N GLY A 466 -17.35 13.50 19.23
CA GLY A 466 -18.48 13.60 18.32
C GLY A 466 -18.80 12.33 17.56
N LEU A 467 -17.80 11.61 17.00
CA LEU A 467 -17.97 10.42 16.17
C LEU A 467 -16.92 9.34 16.47
N ASP A 468 -17.23 8.07 16.18
CA ASP A 468 -16.23 7.03 15.90
C ASP A 468 -16.05 6.80 14.38
N THR A 469 -15.10 5.96 13.99
CA THR A 469 -14.79 5.63 12.59
C THR A 469 -15.92 4.90 11.85
N ASP A 470 -16.85 4.28 12.59
CA ASP A 470 -18.08 3.69 12.03
C ASP A 470 -19.18 4.74 11.81
N GLY A 471 -18.93 6.00 12.20
CA GLY A 471 -19.87 7.10 12.08
C GLY A 471 -20.97 7.11 13.16
N LYS A 472 -20.77 6.45 14.30
CA LYS A 472 -21.70 6.51 15.45
C LYS A 472 -21.33 7.69 16.35
N TYR A 473 -22.31 8.36 16.94
CA TYR A 473 -22.03 9.52 17.80
C TYR A 473 -21.32 9.12 19.10
N ARG A 474 -20.28 9.88 19.48
CA ARG A 474 -19.45 9.64 20.68
C ARG A 474 -19.27 10.85 21.58
N ASP A 475 -19.28 10.61 22.89
CA ASP A 475 -18.70 11.53 23.88
C ASP A 475 -17.19 11.27 24.04
N ASN A 476 -16.52 12.11 24.84
CA ASN A 476 -15.07 12.04 25.08
C ASN A 476 -14.63 10.82 25.91
N ASN A 477 -15.57 9.94 26.29
CA ASN A 477 -15.34 8.72 27.05
C ASN A 477 -15.75 7.47 26.25
N GLY A 478 -16.11 7.61 24.97
CA GLY A 478 -16.58 6.54 24.10
C GLY A 478 -18.06 6.13 24.27
N ASN A 479 -18.82 6.78 25.17
CA ASN A 479 -20.27 6.58 25.30
C ASN A 479 -21.02 7.15 24.09
N ASN A 480 -22.34 6.93 24.02
CA ASN A 480 -23.18 7.55 23.00
C ASN A 480 -23.13 9.09 23.10
N GLY A 481 -22.75 9.75 22.01
CA GLY A 481 -22.70 11.21 21.92
C GLY A 481 -24.02 11.86 21.45
N ASP A 482 -24.04 13.19 21.48
CA ASP A 482 -25.12 14.03 20.95
C ASP A 482 -24.55 15.13 20.04
N ILE A 483 -25.06 15.19 18.81
CA ILE A 483 -24.73 16.22 17.81
C ILE A 483 -25.03 17.64 18.30
N ASN A 484 -25.98 17.84 19.21
CA ASN A 484 -26.31 19.17 19.73
C ASN A 484 -25.25 19.70 20.70
N THR A 485 -24.54 18.82 21.42
CA THR A 485 -23.34 19.17 22.19
C THR A 485 -22.26 19.70 21.25
N ALA A 486 -21.98 19.00 20.15
CA ALA A 486 -20.99 19.43 19.15
C ALA A 486 -21.36 20.78 18.51
N LYS A 487 -22.63 20.96 18.10
CA LYS A 487 -23.16 22.24 17.59
C LYS A 487 -23.02 23.35 18.63
N GLY A 488 -23.22 23.05 19.92
CA GLY A 488 -23.07 23.99 21.03
C GLY A 488 -21.63 24.45 21.31
N PHE A 489 -20.63 23.69 20.88
CA PHE A 489 -19.23 24.12 20.82
C PHE A 489 -18.91 24.86 19.52
N ALA A 490 -19.30 24.31 18.36
CA ALA A 490 -19.08 24.93 17.05
C ALA A 490 -19.68 26.35 16.95
N ALA A 491 -20.86 26.59 17.53
CA ALA A 491 -21.50 27.91 17.57
C ALA A 491 -20.75 28.96 18.44
N LYS A 492 -19.75 28.54 19.21
CA LYS A 492 -18.85 29.41 20.01
C LYS A 492 -17.44 29.50 19.42
N ALA A 493 -17.15 28.67 18.42
CA ALA A 493 -15.83 28.52 17.83
C ALA A 493 -15.75 29.24 16.49
N LYS A 494 -14.83 30.20 16.37
CA LYS A 494 -14.52 30.90 15.12
C LYS A 494 -14.08 29.91 14.04
N TYR A 495 -13.35 28.87 14.43
CA TYR A 495 -12.91 27.77 13.58
C TYR A 495 -13.27 26.41 14.19
N THR A 496 -13.69 25.46 13.35
CA THR A 496 -13.88 24.06 13.76
C THR A 496 -12.94 23.17 12.95
N VAL A 497 -12.03 22.48 13.63
CA VAL A 497 -11.16 21.45 13.05
C VAL A 497 -11.89 20.11 13.19
N LEU A 498 -12.40 19.62 12.06
CA LEU A 498 -13.10 18.35 11.92
C LEU A 498 -12.12 17.31 11.35
N VAL A 499 -11.67 16.38 12.18
CA VAL A 499 -10.72 15.33 11.83
C VAL A 499 -11.47 14.02 11.57
N LEU A 500 -11.57 13.63 10.31
CA LEU A 500 -12.28 12.43 9.86
C LEU A 500 -11.32 11.46 9.19
N GLY A 501 -11.67 10.17 9.20
CA GLY A 501 -10.71 9.16 8.77
C GLY A 501 -11.17 7.72 8.95
N GLU A 502 -10.25 6.81 8.67
CA GLU A 502 -10.45 5.36 8.83
C GLU A 502 -9.97 4.87 10.21
N ARG A 503 -10.36 3.63 10.53
CA ARG A 503 -9.73 2.85 11.62
C ARG A 503 -8.33 2.35 11.20
N PRO A 504 -7.53 1.81 12.13
CA PRO A 504 -6.36 1.01 11.78
C PRO A 504 -6.81 -0.32 11.15
N TYR A 505 -6.11 -0.71 10.08
CA TYR A 505 -6.25 -1.98 9.39
C TYR A 505 -4.94 -2.30 8.64
N ALA A 506 -4.73 -3.57 8.31
CA ALA A 506 -3.69 -4.00 7.37
C ALA A 506 -4.21 -5.18 6.53
N GLU A 507 -3.76 -5.27 5.27
CA GLU A 507 -4.08 -6.38 4.35
C GLU A 507 -5.60 -6.63 4.20
N TYR A 508 -5.97 -7.87 3.88
CA TYR A 508 -7.35 -8.35 3.69
C TYR A 508 -8.33 -8.02 4.82
N MET A 509 -7.88 -7.70 6.05
CA MET A 509 -8.75 -7.19 7.11
C MET A 509 -9.32 -5.80 6.82
N GLY A 510 -8.79 -5.09 5.81
CA GLY A 510 -9.36 -3.86 5.26
C GLY A 510 -10.29 -4.07 4.04
N ASN A 511 -10.58 -5.31 3.62
CA ASN A 511 -11.50 -5.61 2.51
C ASN A 511 -12.97 -5.38 2.87
N ASP A 512 -13.35 -5.62 4.12
CA ASP A 512 -14.72 -5.46 4.63
C ASP A 512 -15.14 -3.98 4.75
N ASP A 513 -14.18 -3.08 4.85
CA ASP A 513 -14.39 -1.64 4.97
C ASP A 513 -14.87 -1.05 3.62
N LYS A 514 -16.01 -0.34 3.66
CA LYS A 514 -16.63 0.31 2.50
C LYS A 514 -15.74 1.42 1.92
N GLN A 515 -15.86 1.70 0.62
CA GLN A 515 -15.05 2.75 -0.04
C GLN A 515 -15.45 4.19 0.32
N PRO A 516 -16.73 4.55 0.51
CA PRO A 516 -17.12 5.87 1.02
C PRO A 516 -16.92 5.97 2.54
N PHE A 517 -16.81 7.20 3.04
CA PHE A 517 -17.02 7.45 4.46
C PHE A 517 -18.49 7.23 4.87
N PRO A 518 -18.79 6.99 6.16
CA PRO A 518 -20.16 6.92 6.67
C PRO A 518 -20.97 8.19 6.36
N ASP A 519 -22.22 8.06 5.93
CA ASP A 519 -23.11 9.21 5.62
C ASP A 519 -23.32 10.16 6.82
N THR A 520 -23.11 9.66 8.04
CA THR A 520 -23.11 10.43 9.27
C THR A 520 -21.96 11.43 9.36
N PHE A 521 -20.82 11.19 8.70
CA PHE A 521 -19.72 12.17 8.60
C PHE A 521 -20.19 13.42 7.85
N LEU A 522 -20.85 13.24 6.71
CA LEU A 522 -21.38 14.34 5.88
C LEU A 522 -22.47 15.13 6.63
N THR A 523 -23.45 14.43 7.22
CA THR A 523 -24.54 15.10 7.94
C THR A 523 -24.07 15.77 9.24
N TYR A 524 -23.03 15.24 9.89
CA TYR A 524 -22.34 15.92 11.00
C TYR A 524 -21.64 17.19 10.53
N ALA A 525 -20.84 17.12 9.45
CA ALA A 525 -20.16 18.28 8.88
C ALA A 525 -21.14 19.40 8.48
N GLN A 526 -22.26 19.04 7.84
CA GLN A 526 -23.36 19.96 7.52
C GLN A 526 -23.92 20.65 8.78
N ALA A 527 -24.20 19.87 9.84
CA ALA A 527 -24.76 20.39 11.08
C ALA A 527 -23.79 21.31 11.85
N LEU A 528 -22.48 21.04 11.78
CA LEU A 528 -21.44 21.94 12.31
C LEU A 528 -21.34 23.22 11.46
N LYS A 529 -21.26 23.10 10.14
CA LYS A 529 -21.18 24.23 9.19
C LYS A 529 -22.39 25.18 9.33
N ALA A 530 -23.57 24.64 9.63
CA ALA A 530 -24.79 25.40 9.87
C ALA A 530 -24.76 26.30 11.15
N THR A 531 -23.75 26.19 12.02
CA THR A 531 -23.58 27.12 13.15
C THR A 531 -22.91 28.44 12.78
N GLY A 532 -22.36 28.54 11.57
CA GLY A 532 -21.59 29.70 11.10
C GLY A 532 -20.08 29.60 11.35
N THR A 533 -19.59 28.54 12.00
CA THR A 533 -18.15 28.28 12.17
C THR A 533 -17.43 28.11 10.82
N LYS A 534 -16.16 28.51 10.75
CA LYS A 534 -15.29 28.19 9.60
C LYS A 534 -14.74 26.76 9.77
N LEU A 535 -15.10 25.87 8.84
CA LEU A 535 -14.86 24.43 8.94
C LEU A 535 -13.55 24.07 8.21
N ILE A 536 -12.59 23.52 8.97
CA ILE A 536 -11.33 22.96 8.47
C ILE A 536 -11.46 21.45 8.54
N LEU A 537 -11.49 20.78 7.39
CA LEU A 537 -11.49 19.32 7.29
C LEU A 537 -10.06 18.81 7.28
N VAL A 538 -9.74 17.85 8.16
CA VAL A 538 -8.47 17.11 8.17
C VAL A 538 -8.80 15.64 7.94
N ILE A 539 -8.17 15.04 6.92
CA ILE A 539 -8.46 13.68 6.47
C ILE A 539 -7.29 12.77 6.87
N VAL A 540 -7.57 11.74 7.68
CA VAL A 540 -6.58 10.81 8.26
C VAL A 540 -6.94 9.36 7.88
N GLU A 541 -6.41 8.87 6.77
CA GLU A 541 -6.89 7.64 6.11
C GLU A 541 -5.76 6.87 5.41
N GLY A 542 -5.93 5.55 5.25
CA GLY A 542 -4.93 4.66 4.65
C GLY A 542 -5.13 4.45 3.13
N ARG A 543 -6.27 4.86 2.58
CA ARG A 543 -6.57 4.91 1.14
C ARG A 543 -7.60 6.02 0.89
N PRO A 544 -7.68 6.61 -0.31
CA PRO A 544 -8.50 7.80 -0.50
C PRO A 544 -10.00 7.43 -0.56
N LYS A 545 -10.76 7.85 0.46
CA LYS A 545 -12.17 7.49 0.67
C LYS A 545 -13.10 8.46 -0.05
N LEU A 546 -14.25 7.99 -0.51
CA LEU A 546 -15.20 8.87 -1.19
C LEU A 546 -15.85 9.83 -0.19
N LEU A 547 -15.65 11.12 -0.46
CA LEU A 547 -16.00 12.22 0.43
C LEU A 547 -17.46 12.69 0.31
N ASN A 548 -18.14 12.33 -0.77
CA ASN A 548 -19.59 12.53 -0.98
C ASN A 548 -20.12 13.95 -0.64
N GLY A 549 -19.32 15.00 -0.86
CA GLY A 549 -19.69 16.40 -0.54
C GLY A 549 -18.94 17.02 0.65
N LEU A 550 -18.13 16.26 1.41
CA LEU A 550 -17.39 16.76 2.57
C LEU A 550 -16.37 17.85 2.20
N ALA A 551 -15.66 17.67 1.09
CA ALA A 551 -14.64 18.62 0.62
C ALA A 551 -15.27 19.95 0.16
N GLU A 552 -16.44 19.90 -0.47
CA GLU A 552 -17.18 21.06 -0.94
C GLU A 552 -17.68 21.93 0.22
N LEU A 553 -18.13 21.32 1.31
CA LEU A 553 -18.64 22.00 2.52
C LEU A 553 -17.58 22.72 3.35
N ALA A 554 -16.35 22.21 3.39
CA ALA A 554 -15.27 22.77 4.19
C ALA A 554 -14.75 24.10 3.61
N ASP A 555 -14.31 25.02 4.46
CA ASP A 555 -13.61 26.23 4.02
C ASP A 555 -12.14 25.95 3.68
N ALA A 556 -11.51 25.01 4.40
CA ALA A 556 -10.19 24.48 4.09
C ALA A 556 -10.14 22.95 4.24
N VAL A 557 -9.29 22.28 3.47
CA VAL A 557 -9.09 20.82 3.49
C VAL A 557 -7.60 20.51 3.54
N ILE A 558 -7.20 19.65 4.48
CA ILE A 558 -5.86 19.07 4.57
C ILE A 558 -5.99 17.54 4.46
N PHE A 559 -5.37 16.94 3.46
CA PHE A 559 -5.11 15.50 3.48
C PHE A 559 -3.84 15.26 4.28
N ALA A 560 -3.97 14.50 5.37
CA ALA A 560 -2.88 14.15 6.25
C ALA A 560 -2.38 12.71 6.04
N GLY A 561 -3.13 11.86 5.33
CA GLY A 561 -2.81 10.44 5.16
C GLY A 561 -2.69 9.74 6.52
N LEU A 562 -1.57 9.07 6.76
CA LEU A 562 -1.21 8.48 8.05
C LEU A 562 0.12 9.07 8.55
N PRO A 563 0.08 10.23 9.25
CA PRO A 563 1.26 10.99 9.68
C PRO A 563 1.86 10.52 11.03
N CYS A 564 1.26 9.49 11.64
CA CYS A 564 1.68 8.80 12.86
C CYS A 564 1.98 9.72 14.07
N GLU A 565 2.99 9.39 14.89
CA GLU A 565 3.24 9.97 16.23
C GLU A 565 3.35 11.50 16.20
N PHE A 566 4.13 12.03 15.26
CA PHE A 566 4.34 13.47 15.10
C PHE A 566 3.24 14.19 14.32
N GLY A 567 2.21 13.46 13.85
CA GLY A 567 1.10 13.99 13.06
C GLY A 567 0.32 15.11 13.75
N GLY A 568 0.05 14.99 15.06
CA GLY A 568 -0.65 16.04 15.81
C GLY A 568 0.10 17.38 15.80
N GLN A 569 1.43 17.34 16.00
CA GLN A 569 2.29 18.52 15.93
C GLN A 569 2.41 19.06 14.50
N ALA A 570 2.55 18.19 13.49
CA ALA A 570 2.65 18.61 12.09
C ALA A 570 1.37 19.32 11.60
N ILE A 571 0.19 18.79 11.97
CA ILE A 571 -1.11 19.37 11.61
C ILE A 571 -1.31 20.73 12.29
N LEU A 572 -0.92 20.87 13.56
CA LEU A 572 -0.88 22.16 14.26
C LEU A 572 0.12 23.13 13.60
N ASP A 573 1.31 22.65 13.21
CA ASP A 573 2.35 23.48 12.59
C ASP A 573 1.91 24.06 11.24
N VAL A 574 1.19 23.28 10.42
CA VAL A 574 0.55 23.76 9.19
C VAL A 574 -0.58 24.72 9.52
N ILE A 575 -1.57 24.33 10.35
CA ILE A 575 -2.73 25.19 10.68
C ILE A 575 -2.34 26.54 11.30
N SER A 576 -1.23 26.58 12.06
CA SER A 576 -0.67 27.80 12.66
C SER A 576 0.20 28.65 11.72
N GLY A 577 0.61 28.12 10.57
CA GLY A 577 1.57 28.77 9.66
C GLY A 577 3.02 28.72 10.11
N LYS A 578 3.34 28.00 11.20
CA LYS A 578 4.73 27.68 11.59
C LYS A 578 5.44 26.84 10.53
N VAL A 579 4.68 26.02 9.80
CA VAL A 579 5.11 25.35 8.57
C VAL A 579 4.22 25.81 7.42
N ASN A 580 4.84 26.17 6.30
CA ASN A 580 4.14 26.37 5.03
C ASN A 580 3.95 24.99 4.35
N PRO A 581 2.70 24.50 4.15
CA PRO A 581 2.46 23.20 3.55
C PRO A 581 3.01 23.16 2.13
N SER A 582 3.55 22.00 1.78
CA SER A 582 4.25 21.78 0.50
C SER A 582 4.34 20.30 0.12
N GLY A 583 3.57 19.43 0.77
CA GLY A 583 3.28 18.10 0.25
C GLY A 583 2.38 18.20 -0.99
N LYS A 584 2.45 17.20 -1.86
CA LYS A 584 1.57 17.04 -3.03
C LYS A 584 0.95 15.64 -3.02
N MET A 585 -0.18 15.46 -3.68
CA MET A 585 -0.84 14.17 -3.82
C MET A 585 0.03 13.17 -4.61
N ALA A 586 0.55 12.15 -3.93
CA ALA A 586 1.27 11.02 -4.56
C ALA A 586 0.35 10.04 -5.32
N MET A 587 -0.96 10.29 -5.31
CA MET A 587 -1.99 9.50 -6.00
C MET A 587 -3.23 10.35 -6.31
N THR A 588 -3.90 10.07 -7.42
CA THR A 588 -5.19 10.67 -7.77
C THR A 588 -6.27 10.21 -6.78
N TYR A 589 -7.04 11.17 -6.27
CA TYR A 589 -8.10 10.97 -5.29
C TYR A 589 -9.44 10.77 -6.03
N PRO A 590 -10.12 9.62 -5.90
CA PRO A 590 -11.35 9.32 -6.64
C PRO A 590 -12.57 10.07 -6.06
N LYS A 591 -13.55 10.34 -6.93
CA LYS A 591 -14.79 11.06 -6.59
C LYS A 591 -16.05 10.19 -6.73
N THR A 592 -15.97 9.02 -7.35
CA THR A 592 -17.07 8.05 -7.49
C THR A 592 -16.62 6.60 -7.23
N GLU A 593 -17.58 5.69 -6.98
CA GLU A 593 -17.33 4.25 -6.83
C GLU A 593 -17.07 3.52 -8.16
N GLU A 594 -17.17 4.22 -9.30
CA GLU A 594 -16.95 3.62 -10.62
C GLU A 594 -15.54 3.03 -10.71
N SER A 595 -15.41 1.83 -11.27
CA SER A 595 -14.10 1.20 -11.49
C SER A 595 -13.18 2.08 -12.38
N THR A 596 -13.77 2.81 -13.33
CA THR A 596 -13.08 3.82 -14.16
C THR A 596 -12.64 5.09 -13.39
N ASN A 597 -13.01 5.23 -12.13
CA ASN A 597 -12.45 6.22 -11.21
C ASN A 597 -11.50 5.58 -10.18
N LEU A 598 -11.83 4.40 -9.65
CA LEU A 598 -11.06 3.72 -8.60
C LEU A 598 -9.80 3.01 -9.12
N ALA A 599 -9.76 2.55 -10.37
CA ALA A 599 -8.64 1.75 -10.91
C ALA A 599 -7.78 2.49 -11.95
N THR A 600 -8.18 3.69 -12.40
CA THR A 600 -7.61 4.28 -13.61
C THR A 600 -6.42 5.22 -13.30
N PRO A 601 -5.19 4.93 -13.79
CA PRO A 601 -4.01 5.76 -13.53
C PRO A 601 -4.12 7.15 -14.18
N TYR A 602 -3.30 8.11 -13.75
CA TYR A 602 -3.21 9.42 -14.40
C TYR A 602 -2.43 9.38 -15.73
N TYR A 603 -1.45 8.49 -15.86
CA TYR A 603 -0.51 8.46 -16.99
C TYR A 603 -1.06 7.76 -18.26
N LYS A 604 -0.51 8.18 -19.41
CA LYS A 604 -0.64 7.54 -20.74
C LYS A 604 -2.07 7.23 -21.25
N ARG A 605 -3.08 7.96 -20.77
CA ARG A 605 -4.43 7.90 -21.36
C ARG A 605 -4.43 8.47 -22.78
N THR A 606 -4.81 7.66 -23.78
CA THR A 606 -4.93 8.11 -25.19
C THR A 606 -6.09 9.10 -25.41
N LYS A 607 -7.01 9.17 -24.44
CA LYS A 607 -7.93 10.28 -24.16
C LYS A 607 -8.01 10.40 -22.64
N THR A 608 -7.83 11.59 -22.07
CA THR A 608 -8.00 11.83 -20.61
C THR A 608 -9.40 11.44 -20.12
N SER A 609 -10.36 11.52 -21.02
CA SER A 609 -11.79 11.37 -20.82
C SER A 609 -12.25 9.94 -20.48
N CYS A 610 -13.05 9.84 -19.42
CA CYS A 610 -13.96 8.73 -19.17
C CYS A 610 -15.10 8.73 -20.20
N ILE A 611 -15.72 7.56 -20.40
CA ILE A 611 -16.96 7.44 -21.17
C ILE A 611 -18.13 7.34 -20.19
N ILE A 612 -18.86 8.44 -19.99
CA ILE A 612 -20.06 8.48 -19.14
C ILE A 612 -21.28 8.68 -20.04
N ASN A 613 -22.26 7.79 -19.94
CA ASN A 613 -23.47 7.80 -20.79
C ASN A 613 -23.17 7.89 -22.30
N GLY A 614 -22.13 7.18 -22.75
CA GLY A 614 -21.68 7.16 -24.15
C GLY A 614 -20.94 8.42 -24.62
N LYS A 615 -20.71 9.41 -23.75
CA LYS A 615 -19.97 10.64 -24.06
C LYS A 615 -18.59 10.63 -23.42
N ALA A 616 -17.60 11.13 -24.15
CA ALA A 616 -16.31 11.49 -23.58
C ALA A 616 -16.47 12.72 -22.68
N VAL A 617 -16.11 12.59 -21.41
CA VAL A 617 -16.01 13.65 -20.40
C VAL A 617 -14.76 13.39 -19.56
N ASP A 618 -14.08 14.41 -19.06
CA ASP A 618 -12.91 14.16 -18.19
C ASP A 618 -13.30 13.34 -16.96
N CYS A 619 -12.48 12.34 -16.61
CA CYS A 619 -12.80 11.46 -15.48
C CYS A 619 -12.85 12.29 -14.19
N PRO A 620 -13.89 12.14 -13.37
CA PRO A 620 -13.98 12.88 -12.12
C PRO A 620 -12.85 12.47 -11.18
N ALA A 621 -12.27 13.45 -10.51
CA ALA A 621 -11.38 13.28 -9.37
C ALA A 621 -11.79 14.31 -8.32
N GLU A 622 -11.47 14.05 -7.06
CA GLU A 622 -11.55 15.08 -6.03
C GLU A 622 -10.30 15.96 -6.12
N TRP A 623 -9.14 15.32 -6.31
CA TRP A 623 -7.83 15.93 -6.58
C TRP A 623 -6.99 15.01 -7.45
N HIS A 624 -6.09 15.57 -8.25
CA HIS A 624 -5.23 14.82 -9.16
C HIS A 624 -3.86 14.48 -8.53
N PHE A 625 -3.14 13.53 -9.13
CA PHE A 625 -1.71 13.37 -8.83
C PHE A 625 -0.97 14.70 -9.00
N GLY A 626 -0.20 15.10 -7.99
CA GLY A 626 0.53 16.36 -7.96
C GLY A 626 -0.26 17.58 -7.47
N ASP A 627 -1.52 17.44 -7.05
CA ASP A 627 -2.27 18.51 -6.38
C ASP A 627 -1.66 18.88 -5.02
N GLY A 628 -1.76 20.15 -4.63
CA GLY A 628 -1.30 20.62 -3.32
C GLY A 628 -0.92 22.10 -3.31
N LEU A 629 -1.58 22.86 -2.44
CA LEU A 629 -1.46 24.30 -2.25
C LEU A 629 -0.35 24.64 -1.23
N SER A 630 0.00 25.92 -1.19
CA SER A 630 0.96 26.53 -0.27
C SER A 630 0.40 27.85 0.25
N TYR A 631 0.93 28.38 1.36
CA TYR A 631 0.67 29.74 1.83
C TYR A 631 1.44 30.82 1.05
N THR A 632 2.18 30.44 0.00
CA THR A 632 2.70 31.35 -1.01
C THR A 632 2.28 30.94 -2.43
N THR A 633 2.49 31.83 -3.39
CA THR A 633 2.25 31.55 -4.82
C THR A 633 3.56 31.31 -5.55
N PHE A 634 3.53 30.41 -6.54
CA PHE A 634 4.67 30.14 -7.41
C PHE A 634 4.30 30.44 -8.87
N ASN A 635 5.16 31.19 -9.56
CA ASN A 635 5.03 31.51 -10.96
C ASN A 635 6.11 30.77 -11.76
N TYR A 636 5.70 30.12 -12.85
CA TYR A 636 6.58 29.36 -13.72
C TYR A 636 6.80 30.13 -15.03
N SER A 637 8.06 30.26 -15.45
CA SER A 637 8.41 30.85 -16.75
C SER A 637 7.97 29.97 -17.92
N ILE A 638 8.13 30.50 -19.14
CA ILE A 638 8.19 29.67 -20.34
C ILE A 638 9.22 28.54 -20.11
N VAL A 639 8.85 27.32 -20.46
CA VAL A 639 9.74 26.14 -20.43
C VAL A 639 10.63 26.17 -21.67
N THR A 640 11.89 25.78 -21.50
CA THR A 640 12.92 25.84 -22.55
C THR A 640 13.58 24.48 -22.74
N LEU A 641 14.03 24.21 -23.98
CA LEU A 641 14.81 23.04 -24.35
C LEU A 641 16.24 23.48 -24.71
N SER A 642 17.26 22.69 -24.35
CA SER A 642 18.63 22.92 -24.87
C SER A 642 18.78 22.54 -26.35
N SER A 643 17.90 21.68 -26.87
CA SER A 643 17.69 21.50 -28.32
C SER A 643 16.24 21.12 -28.62
N SER A 644 15.67 21.70 -29.68
CA SER A 644 14.34 21.34 -30.20
C SER A 644 14.34 20.06 -31.04
N SER A 645 15.52 19.50 -31.37
CA SER A 645 15.66 18.26 -32.11
C SER A 645 16.83 17.42 -31.62
N LEU A 646 16.65 16.10 -31.54
CA LEU A 646 17.66 15.15 -31.07
C LEU A 646 17.71 13.91 -31.98
N ALA A 647 18.90 13.54 -32.43
CA ALA A 647 19.15 12.27 -33.10
C ALA A 647 19.56 11.21 -32.08
N TYR A 648 19.18 9.96 -32.32
CA TYR A 648 19.55 8.84 -31.45
C TYR A 648 21.07 8.60 -31.45
N SER A 649 21.62 8.54 -30.24
CA SER A 649 22.94 8.02 -29.90
C SER A 649 22.87 7.48 -28.46
N SER A 650 23.75 6.56 -28.07
CA SER A 650 23.80 6.02 -26.70
C SER A 650 24.02 7.10 -25.65
N ASP A 651 24.81 8.11 -26.02
CA ASP A 651 25.35 9.15 -25.15
C ASP A 651 24.61 10.49 -25.35
N ALA A 652 23.52 10.49 -26.14
CA ALA A 652 22.74 11.68 -26.39
C ALA A 652 21.98 12.11 -25.13
N SER A 653 21.94 13.41 -24.86
CA SER A 653 21.06 13.98 -23.85
C SER A 653 20.55 15.34 -24.28
N PHE A 654 19.47 15.78 -23.64
CA PHE A 654 18.90 17.11 -23.80
C PHE A 654 18.36 17.59 -22.46
N ASP A 655 18.21 18.90 -22.34
CA ASP A 655 17.79 19.54 -21.10
C ASP A 655 16.43 20.20 -21.28
N ILE A 656 15.57 20.06 -20.27
CA ILE A 656 14.36 20.87 -20.09
C ILE A 656 14.61 21.78 -18.88
N ALA A 657 14.43 23.09 -19.06
CA ALA A 657 14.64 24.08 -18.01
C ALA A 657 13.46 25.03 -17.87
N VAL A 658 13.08 25.32 -16.62
CA VAL A 658 12.05 26.31 -16.25
C VAL A 658 12.53 27.15 -15.08
N THR A 659 12.22 28.44 -15.08
CA THR A 659 12.44 29.30 -13.92
C THR A 659 11.19 29.31 -13.07
N VAL A 660 11.32 28.95 -11.79
CA VAL A 660 10.23 29.04 -10.81
C VAL A 660 10.52 30.18 -9.85
N LYS A 661 9.57 31.08 -9.69
CA LYS A 661 9.64 32.24 -8.79
C LYS A 661 8.58 32.15 -7.70
N ASN A 662 8.98 32.36 -6.45
CA ASN A 662 8.05 32.63 -5.36
C ASN A 662 7.53 34.07 -5.48
N THR A 663 6.23 34.22 -5.68
CA THR A 663 5.55 35.50 -5.93
C THR A 663 4.67 35.96 -4.78
N GLY A 664 4.55 35.20 -3.70
CA GLY A 664 3.87 35.62 -2.47
C GLY A 664 4.81 36.23 -1.43
N SER A 665 4.29 36.41 -0.22
CA SER A 665 4.94 37.14 0.88
C SER A 665 5.72 36.27 1.87
N VAL A 666 5.68 34.94 1.75
CA VAL A 666 6.36 34.00 2.64
C VAL A 666 7.23 33.01 1.87
N ALA A 667 8.29 32.51 2.51
CA ALA A 667 9.09 31.42 1.97
C ALA A 667 8.25 30.13 1.84
N GLY A 668 8.60 29.26 0.90
CA GLY A 668 7.90 27.99 0.69
C GLY A 668 8.72 26.98 -0.09
N LYS A 669 8.24 25.73 -0.14
CA LYS A 669 8.80 24.68 -0.98
C LYS A 669 7.81 24.36 -2.10
N GLU A 670 8.32 24.11 -3.30
CA GLU A 670 7.51 23.75 -4.47
C GLU A 670 8.09 22.51 -5.15
N THR A 671 7.20 21.62 -5.57
CA THR A 671 7.53 20.39 -6.29
C THR A 671 7.32 20.62 -7.78
N VAL A 672 8.42 20.76 -8.51
CA VAL A 672 8.41 20.87 -9.98
C VAL A 672 8.31 19.48 -10.57
N LEU A 673 7.08 19.12 -10.96
CA LEU A 673 6.78 17.88 -11.67
C LEU A 673 6.97 18.09 -13.17
N LEU A 674 7.78 17.25 -13.80
CA LEU A 674 7.88 17.13 -15.26
C LEU A 674 7.08 15.91 -15.75
N PHE A 675 6.34 16.10 -16.83
CA PHE A 675 5.57 15.08 -17.53
C PHE A 675 6.02 15.00 -19.00
N GLY A 676 5.67 13.91 -19.68
CA GLY A 676 6.24 13.50 -20.96
C GLY A 676 7.15 12.29 -20.76
N THR A 677 8.26 12.51 -20.07
CA THR A 677 9.10 11.47 -19.42
C THR A 677 9.64 12.04 -18.09
N PRO A 678 9.94 11.22 -17.06
CA PRO A 678 10.41 11.70 -15.75
C PRO A 678 11.80 12.35 -15.85
N PRO A 679 12.14 13.37 -15.02
CA PRO A 679 12.01 13.30 -13.55
C PRO A 679 11.29 14.47 -12.87
N ALA A 680 10.90 14.28 -11.61
CA ALA A 680 10.46 15.36 -10.72
C ALA A 680 11.64 15.98 -9.93
N GLY A 681 11.45 17.20 -9.40
CA GLY A 681 12.42 17.83 -8.50
C GLY A 681 11.78 18.87 -7.59
N ARG A 682 12.20 18.92 -6.32
CA ARG A 682 11.61 19.83 -5.31
C ARG A 682 12.62 20.90 -4.88
N ILE A 683 12.15 22.13 -4.77
CA ILE A 683 12.97 23.32 -4.45
C ILE A 683 12.40 24.08 -3.26
N SER A 684 13.27 24.76 -2.51
CA SER A 684 12.88 25.78 -1.52
C SER A 684 13.12 27.17 -2.13
N LEU A 685 12.20 28.11 -1.92
CA LEU A 685 12.27 29.48 -2.43
C LEU A 685 11.89 30.50 -1.35
N ASP A 686 12.77 31.45 -1.07
CA ASP A 686 12.46 32.62 -0.24
C ASP A 686 11.46 33.55 -0.94
N ALA A 687 10.79 34.43 -0.18
CA ALA A 687 9.80 35.36 -0.73
C ALA A 687 10.44 36.28 -1.80
N GLY A 688 9.93 36.22 -3.03
CA GLY A 688 10.48 36.96 -4.17
C GLY A 688 11.67 36.28 -4.88
N GLU A 689 12.20 35.17 -4.38
CA GLU A 689 13.32 34.44 -4.98
C GLU A 689 12.88 33.71 -6.26
N ALA A 690 13.80 33.56 -7.22
CA ALA A 690 13.61 32.74 -8.41
C ALA A 690 14.80 31.79 -8.62
N LYS A 691 14.52 30.54 -8.97
CA LYS A 691 15.52 29.51 -9.28
C LYS A 691 15.22 28.85 -10.62
N VAL A 692 16.26 28.52 -11.39
CA VAL A 692 16.14 27.68 -12.59
C VAL A 692 16.19 26.22 -12.17
N VAL A 693 15.13 25.47 -12.45
CA VAL A 693 15.09 24.01 -12.33
C VAL A 693 15.43 23.42 -13.69
N LYS A 694 16.30 22.40 -13.69
CA LYS A 694 16.86 21.78 -14.89
C LYS A 694 16.72 20.26 -14.80
N PHE A 695 16.08 19.67 -15.79
CA PHE A 695 15.96 18.22 -15.97
C PHE A 695 16.81 17.81 -17.17
N THR A 696 17.71 16.84 -16.98
CA THR A 696 18.50 16.26 -18.07
C THR A 696 17.89 14.91 -18.44
N LEU A 697 17.58 14.71 -19.72
CA LEU A 697 16.90 13.53 -20.25
C LEU A 697 17.74 12.85 -21.33
N THR A 698 17.52 11.55 -21.51
CA THR A 698 18.19 10.68 -22.47
C THR A 698 17.18 10.01 -23.43
N PRO A 699 17.60 9.47 -24.59
CA PRO A 699 16.75 8.63 -25.43
C PRO A 699 16.12 7.43 -24.72
N GLN A 700 16.75 6.94 -23.65
CA GLN A 700 16.26 5.86 -22.82
C GLN A 700 15.05 6.30 -21.99
N ASP A 701 14.87 7.59 -21.71
CA ASP A 701 13.67 8.11 -21.04
C ASP A 701 12.49 8.23 -22.01
N LEU A 702 12.79 8.58 -23.27
CA LEU A 702 11.84 8.58 -24.40
C LEU A 702 11.29 7.18 -24.76
N GLY A 703 11.92 6.12 -24.25
CA GLY A 703 11.62 4.74 -24.58
C GLY A 703 10.70 4.02 -23.60
N TYR A 704 9.85 3.14 -24.15
CA TYR A 704 9.01 2.19 -23.41
C TYR A 704 9.49 0.76 -23.72
N TYR A 705 9.29 -0.19 -22.80
CA TYR A 705 9.61 -1.59 -23.04
C TYR A 705 8.60 -2.21 -24.01
N SER A 706 9.09 -2.71 -25.14
CA SER A 706 8.28 -3.23 -26.26
C SER A 706 8.34 -4.74 -26.42
N ASN A 707 9.26 -5.41 -25.72
CA ASN A 707 9.52 -6.84 -25.82
C ASN A 707 8.53 -7.69 -25.00
N GLU A 708 8.44 -8.97 -25.34
CA GLU A 708 7.84 -9.98 -24.46
C GLU A 708 8.75 -10.26 -23.25
N ILE A 709 8.16 -10.75 -22.17
CA ILE A 709 8.90 -11.24 -20.99
C ILE A 709 9.75 -12.47 -21.36
N GLY A 710 10.99 -12.53 -20.87
CA GLY A 710 11.97 -13.57 -21.18
C GLY A 710 12.79 -13.31 -22.44
N LYS A 711 12.89 -12.05 -22.89
CA LYS A 711 13.64 -11.62 -24.09
C LYS A 711 14.73 -10.57 -23.78
N GLY A 712 14.97 -10.27 -22.50
CA GLY A 712 15.77 -9.14 -22.04
C GLY A 712 15.00 -7.82 -22.10
N LEU A 713 15.25 -6.91 -21.15
CA LEU A 713 14.60 -5.60 -21.14
C LEU A 713 15.12 -4.70 -22.27
N LYS A 714 14.28 -4.45 -23.28
CA LYS A 714 14.58 -3.53 -24.39
C LYS A 714 13.58 -2.38 -24.42
N LYS A 715 14.06 -1.17 -24.13
CA LYS A 715 13.33 0.05 -24.44
C LYS A 715 13.41 0.37 -25.94
N ASP A 716 12.26 0.62 -26.55
CA ASP A 716 12.17 1.22 -27.88
C ASP A 716 11.73 2.68 -27.75
N ALA A 717 12.57 3.60 -28.25
CA ALA A 717 12.27 5.01 -28.40
C ALA A 717 12.03 5.30 -29.89
N PRO A 718 10.77 5.39 -30.36
CA PRO A 718 10.45 5.65 -31.76
C PRO A 718 10.69 7.09 -32.18
N SER A 719 10.96 7.31 -33.47
CA SER A 719 11.02 8.65 -34.06
C SER A 719 9.69 9.39 -33.90
N GLY A 720 9.71 10.69 -33.62
CA GLY A 720 8.50 11.50 -33.55
C GLY A 720 8.61 12.74 -32.69
N THR A 721 7.48 13.43 -32.52
CA THR A 721 7.37 14.58 -31.62
C THR A 721 7.02 14.09 -30.21
N TYR A 722 7.88 14.41 -29.24
CA TYR A 722 7.64 14.17 -27.82
C TYR A 722 7.26 15.47 -27.13
N THR A 723 6.06 15.52 -26.55
CA THR A 723 5.58 16.67 -25.77
C THR A 723 5.93 16.48 -24.29
N PHE A 724 6.54 17.51 -23.71
CA PHE A 724 6.84 17.61 -22.29
C PHE A 724 6.10 18.79 -21.68
N PHE A 725 5.79 18.69 -20.40
CA PHE A 725 5.19 19.80 -19.66
C PHE A 725 5.56 19.79 -18.18
N VAL A 726 5.57 20.98 -17.57
CA VAL A 726 5.73 21.14 -16.13
C VAL A 726 4.41 21.49 -15.47
N LYS A 727 4.25 21.11 -14.19
CA LYS A 727 3.01 21.25 -13.38
C LYS A 727 1.89 20.31 -13.85
N HIS A 728 1.15 19.73 -12.91
CA HIS A 728 0.27 18.58 -13.18
C HIS A 728 -1.01 18.93 -13.96
N ASP A 729 -1.47 20.17 -13.89
CA ASP A 729 -2.70 20.70 -14.51
C ASP A 729 -2.43 21.40 -15.86
N THR A 730 -1.22 21.31 -16.40
CA THR A 730 -0.86 21.89 -17.69
C THR A 730 -1.47 21.08 -18.85
N ASP A 731 -2.51 21.61 -19.50
CA ASP A 731 -3.01 21.08 -20.77
C ASP A 731 -2.07 21.43 -21.94
N CYS A 732 -1.66 20.40 -22.69
CA CYS A 732 -0.96 20.51 -23.97
C CYS A 732 -1.74 19.89 -25.15
N SER A 733 -3.00 19.50 -24.95
CA SER A 733 -3.83 18.82 -25.96
C SER A 733 -4.50 19.80 -26.93
N SER A 734 -4.80 21.04 -26.51
CA SER A 734 -5.44 22.02 -27.36
C SER A 734 -4.50 22.59 -28.44
N LYS A 735 -5.00 22.67 -29.69
CA LYS A 735 -4.33 23.42 -30.78
C LYS A 735 -4.54 24.94 -30.71
N ALA A 736 -5.31 25.42 -29.73
CA ALA A 736 -5.75 26.82 -29.66
C ALA A 736 -4.82 27.69 -28.81
N THR A 737 -4.23 27.12 -27.76
CA THR A 737 -3.19 27.76 -26.95
C THR A 737 -2.17 26.72 -26.53
N THR A 738 -1.00 26.71 -27.16
CA THR A 738 0.17 26.01 -26.63
C THR A 738 0.60 26.72 -25.34
N SER A 739 0.31 26.11 -24.19
CA SER A 739 0.70 26.66 -22.90
C SER A 739 2.22 26.93 -22.87
N PRO A 740 2.70 28.04 -22.29
CA PRO A 740 4.14 28.31 -22.13
C PRO A 740 4.84 27.24 -21.28
N LEU A 741 4.08 26.39 -20.58
CA LEU A 741 4.58 25.27 -19.79
C LEU A 741 4.72 23.96 -20.60
N CYS A 742 4.37 23.95 -21.89
CA CYS A 742 4.56 22.84 -22.82
C CYS A 742 5.76 23.07 -23.76
N VAL A 743 6.57 22.05 -24.01
CA VAL A 743 7.60 22.04 -25.07
C VAL A 743 7.55 20.75 -25.89
N ALA A 744 8.04 20.80 -27.13
CA ALA A 744 8.02 19.67 -28.06
C ALA A 744 9.42 19.39 -28.61
N LEU A 745 9.94 18.19 -28.35
CA LEU A 745 11.19 17.67 -28.92
C LEU A 745 10.91 16.88 -30.20
N GLN A 746 11.62 17.16 -31.28
CA GLN A 746 11.66 16.27 -32.46
C GLN A 746 12.76 15.23 -32.30
N PHE A 747 12.40 14.00 -31.96
CA PHE A 747 13.34 12.89 -31.81
C PHE A 747 13.41 12.03 -33.07
N SER A 748 14.62 11.66 -33.49
CA SER A 748 14.87 10.83 -34.68
C SER A 748 15.74 9.61 -34.34
N ASN A 749 15.15 8.44 -34.46
CA ASN A 749 15.81 7.15 -34.27
C ASN A 749 15.71 6.34 -35.59
N PRO A 750 16.80 6.18 -36.35
CA PRO A 750 16.74 5.53 -37.66
C PRO A 750 16.31 4.06 -37.59
N ASP A 751 16.63 3.38 -36.49
CA ASP A 751 16.26 1.97 -36.25
C ASP A 751 14.80 1.80 -35.77
N LYS A 752 14.12 2.92 -35.47
CA LYS A 752 12.76 2.97 -34.97
C LYS A 752 11.96 4.08 -35.68
N VAL A 753 11.45 3.72 -36.86
CA VAL A 753 10.49 4.53 -37.63
C VAL A 753 9.28 4.89 -36.77
N SER A 754 8.66 6.03 -37.08
CA SER A 754 7.66 6.66 -36.22
C SER A 754 6.41 5.82 -35.98
N PHE A 755 5.78 6.02 -34.81
CA PHE A 755 4.44 5.54 -34.46
C PHE A 755 3.30 6.28 -35.21
N ALA A 756 3.51 6.55 -36.50
CA ALA A 756 2.38 6.69 -37.41
C ALA A 756 1.74 5.28 -37.51
N PRO A 757 0.50 5.06 -37.03
CA PRO A 757 -0.18 3.80 -37.29
C PRO A 757 -0.30 3.64 -38.80
N ASN A 758 0.07 2.46 -39.32
CA ASN A 758 0.19 2.21 -40.76
C ASN A 758 -1.02 2.78 -41.52
N SER A 759 -0.79 3.86 -42.28
CA SER A 759 -1.83 4.52 -43.08
C SER A 759 -2.13 3.75 -44.37
N THR A 760 -2.00 2.43 -44.32
CA THR A 760 -2.75 1.51 -45.18
C THR A 760 -4.23 1.72 -44.89
N VAL A 761 -4.82 2.67 -45.61
CA VAL A 761 -6.26 2.73 -45.81
C VAL A 761 -6.66 1.37 -46.38
N ILE A 762 -7.22 0.51 -45.53
CA ILE A 762 -7.94 -0.67 -45.99
C ILE A 762 -9.16 -0.12 -46.71
N SER A 763 -9.05 0.04 -48.03
CA SER A 763 -10.19 0.38 -48.87
C SER A 763 -11.31 -0.60 -48.55
N PRO A 764 -12.54 -0.13 -48.26
CA PRO A 764 -13.62 -1.03 -47.89
C PRO A 764 -13.85 -2.00 -49.04
N VAL A 765 -13.54 -3.28 -48.81
CA VAL A 765 -13.88 -4.35 -49.75
C VAL A 765 -15.39 -4.54 -49.66
N VAL A 766 -16.12 -3.75 -50.46
CA VAL A 766 -17.56 -3.89 -50.65
C VAL A 766 -17.80 -5.13 -51.52
N GLY A 767 -17.53 -6.30 -50.93
CA GLY A 767 -18.18 -7.53 -51.37
C GLY A 767 -19.69 -7.37 -51.18
N PRO A 768 -20.52 -7.80 -52.14
CA PRO A 768 -21.96 -7.66 -52.03
C PRO A 768 -22.45 -8.46 -50.81
N VAL A 769 -23.08 -7.77 -49.85
CA VAL A 769 -23.68 -8.42 -48.68
C VAL A 769 -24.89 -9.23 -49.13
N THR A 770 -24.67 -10.53 -49.37
CA THR A 770 -25.74 -11.49 -49.52
C THR A 770 -26.46 -11.62 -48.18
N THR A 771 -27.61 -10.97 -48.06
CA THR A 771 -28.46 -10.99 -46.87
C THR A 771 -28.78 -12.44 -46.47
N PRO A 772 -28.51 -12.86 -45.23
CA PRO A 772 -29.07 -14.10 -44.69
C PRO A 772 -30.59 -14.02 -44.77
N ALA A 773 -31.24 -15.00 -45.40
CA ALA A 773 -32.68 -15.05 -45.47
C ALA A 773 -33.28 -15.23 -44.05
N PRO A 774 -34.45 -14.65 -43.75
CA PRO A 774 -35.14 -14.91 -42.49
C PRO A 774 -35.49 -16.41 -42.39
N PRO A 775 -35.48 -17.00 -41.19
CA PRO A 775 -35.74 -18.43 -41.01
C PRO A 775 -37.20 -18.77 -41.38
N THR A 776 -37.40 -19.31 -42.59
CA THR A 776 -38.69 -19.78 -43.07
C THR A 776 -39.10 -21.08 -42.38
N THR A 777 -40.04 -21.01 -41.46
CA THR A 777 -40.67 -22.18 -40.84
C THR A 777 -41.69 -22.83 -41.79
N THR A 778 -41.24 -23.78 -42.61
CA THR A 778 -42.12 -24.72 -43.32
C THR A 778 -42.22 -26.03 -42.56
N ALA A 779 -43.45 -26.45 -42.23
CA ALA A 779 -43.72 -27.53 -41.28
C ALA A 779 -43.48 -28.95 -41.82
N ALA A 780 -43.24 -29.89 -40.91
CA ALA A 780 -43.38 -31.31 -41.18
C ALA A 780 -44.88 -31.72 -41.28
N PRO A 781 -45.27 -32.59 -42.20
CA PRO A 781 -46.64 -33.12 -42.27
C PRO A 781 -46.82 -34.37 -41.40
N THR A 782 -47.86 -34.36 -40.54
CA THR A 782 -48.68 -35.52 -40.10
C THR A 782 -47.98 -36.74 -39.46
N SER A 783 -48.38 -37.20 -38.27
CA SER A 783 -49.77 -37.51 -37.91
C SER A 783 -50.32 -36.86 -36.63
N ALA A 784 -51.61 -36.51 -36.70
CA ALA A 784 -52.50 -35.90 -35.70
C ALA A 784 -52.81 -36.80 -34.46
N PRO A 785 -53.70 -36.38 -33.52
CA PRO A 785 -54.37 -35.07 -33.26
C PRO A 785 -54.10 -34.57 -31.81
N SER A 786 -54.61 -33.47 -31.22
CA SER A 786 -55.66 -32.44 -31.48
C SER A 786 -55.49 -31.31 -30.42
N SER A 787 -56.04 -30.08 -30.47
CA SER A 787 -56.62 -29.22 -31.54
C SER A 787 -57.06 -27.86 -30.93
N SER A 788 -57.01 -26.75 -31.71
CA SER A 788 -57.68 -25.43 -31.51
C SER A 788 -57.46 -24.62 -30.19
N GLY A 789 -57.24 -23.30 -30.20
CA GLY A 789 -56.99 -22.35 -31.32
C GLY A 789 -57.39 -20.89 -30.99
N ASP A 790 -56.64 -19.92 -31.53
CA ASP A 790 -57.03 -18.54 -31.92
C ASP A 790 -57.55 -17.53 -30.83
N ASN A 791 -57.50 -16.19 -30.97
CA ASN A 791 -57.05 -15.28 -32.04
C ASN A 791 -56.71 -13.84 -31.51
N ASN A 792 -55.86 -13.06 -32.23
CA ASN A 792 -55.71 -11.58 -32.29
C ASN A 792 -55.71 -10.67 -31.00
N GLY A 793 -55.20 -9.42 -31.02
CA GLY A 793 -54.43 -8.70 -32.05
C GLY A 793 -54.25 -7.18 -31.82
N SER A 794 -53.03 -6.75 -31.44
CA SER A 794 -52.35 -5.46 -31.75
C SER A 794 -52.87 -4.05 -31.32
N THR A 795 -51.89 -3.18 -31.02
CA THR A 795 -51.84 -1.69 -31.06
C THR A 795 -52.25 -0.79 -29.85
N ASN A 796 -51.21 -0.08 -29.38
CA ASN A 796 -51.11 1.35 -29.03
C ASN A 796 -51.93 2.03 -27.90
N ALA A 797 -51.10 2.54 -26.95
CA ALA A 797 -51.05 3.92 -26.47
C ALA A 797 -51.90 4.39 -25.27
N GLN A 798 -51.16 4.94 -24.31
CA GLN A 798 -51.47 6.04 -23.40
C GLN A 798 -52.51 5.88 -22.25
N ASP A 799 -51.97 6.18 -21.07
CA ASP A 799 -52.47 7.16 -20.09
C ASP A 799 -53.31 6.79 -18.85
N THR A 800 -53.16 7.66 -17.86
CA THR A 800 -54.03 7.91 -16.68
C THR A 800 -54.26 6.80 -15.65
N SER A 801 -53.40 6.83 -14.63
CA SER A 801 -53.79 7.04 -13.22
C SER A 801 -55.04 6.37 -12.60
N ALA A 802 -54.74 5.49 -11.63
CA ALA A 802 -55.28 5.48 -10.26
C ALA A 802 -56.76 5.10 -9.95
N SER A 803 -56.91 4.50 -8.75
CA SER A 803 -58.15 4.26 -7.98
C SER A 803 -59.16 3.22 -8.55
N SER A 804 -60.02 2.58 -7.75
CA SER A 804 -59.90 2.15 -6.34
C SER A 804 -61.03 1.17 -5.93
N SER A 805 -60.69 0.21 -5.05
CA SER A 805 -61.56 -0.42 -4.02
C SER A 805 -62.75 -1.34 -4.40
N SER A 806 -62.83 -2.46 -3.67
CA SER A 806 -64.05 -3.30 -3.41
C SER A 806 -64.63 -4.09 -4.61
N SER A 807 -65.39 -5.20 -4.48
CA SER A 807 -65.53 -6.29 -3.47
C SER A 807 -66.52 -7.35 -4.08
N LYS A 808 -66.80 -8.58 -3.58
CA LYS A 808 -66.55 -9.35 -2.34
C LYS A 808 -66.55 -10.86 -2.70
N ALA A 809 -65.79 -11.74 -2.02
CA ALA A 809 -66.16 -13.16 -1.80
C ALA A 809 -65.26 -13.86 -0.75
N LEU A 810 -65.77 -14.95 -0.18
CA LEU A 810 -65.22 -15.79 0.91
C LEU A 810 -65.06 -17.25 0.39
N PRO A 811 -64.26 -18.17 1.00
CA PRO A 811 -64.43 -18.56 2.41
C PRO A 811 -63.19 -18.99 3.25
N ILE A 812 -63.27 -18.64 4.54
CA ILE A 812 -63.07 -19.49 5.74
C ILE A 812 -61.85 -20.42 5.80
N GLY A 813 -60.94 -20.13 6.74
CA GLY A 813 -59.85 -21.03 7.15
C GLY A 813 -59.08 -20.55 8.38
N ALA A 814 -59.77 -20.02 9.39
CA ALA A 814 -59.15 -19.18 10.44
C ALA A 814 -59.37 -19.68 11.89
N VAL A 815 -58.69 -20.77 12.27
CA VAL A 815 -58.27 -21.07 13.65
C VAL A 815 -56.84 -21.64 13.55
N ILE A 816 -56.00 -21.40 14.56
CA ILE A 816 -54.53 -21.61 14.54
C ILE A 816 -53.80 -20.57 13.67
N GLY A 817 -53.28 -19.53 14.32
CA GLY A 817 -52.40 -18.53 13.69
C GLY A 817 -51.88 -17.48 14.69
N ILE A 818 -52.77 -16.96 15.54
CA ILE A 818 -52.44 -15.88 16.50
C ILE A 818 -51.48 -16.33 17.62
N VAL A 819 -51.39 -17.62 17.92
CA VAL A 819 -50.47 -18.17 18.94
C VAL A 819 -49.01 -18.26 18.45
N VAL A 820 -48.78 -18.36 17.14
CA VAL A 820 -47.42 -18.55 16.57
C VAL A 820 -46.62 -17.24 16.58
N GLY A 821 -47.25 -16.11 16.26
CA GLY A 821 -46.57 -14.81 16.15
C GLY A 821 -45.90 -14.34 17.44
N ALA A 822 -46.53 -14.54 18.61
CA ALA A 822 -45.99 -14.14 19.90
C ALA A 822 -44.74 -14.95 20.30
N VAL A 823 -44.70 -16.24 19.96
CA VAL A 823 -43.56 -17.13 20.27
C VAL A 823 -42.33 -16.77 19.43
N CYS A 824 -42.51 -16.44 18.15
CA CYS A 824 -41.42 -15.95 17.30
C CYS A 824 -40.82 -14.63 17.81
N ALA A 825 -41.64 -13.71 18.32
CA ALA A 825 -41.16 -12.45 18.88
C ALA A 825 -40.30 -12.66 20.15
N LEU A 826 -40.73 -13.50 21.09
CA LEU A 826 -39.92 -13.83 22.26
C LEU A 826 -38.64 -14.59 21.89
N ALA A 827 -38.70 -15.53 20.93
CA ALA A 827 -37.53 -16.24 20.46
C ALA A 827 -36.47 -15.30 19.88
N LEU A 828 -36.87 -14.30 19.07
CA LEU A 828 -35.96 -13.29 18.53
C LEU A 828 -35.30 -12.46 19.65
N VAL A 829 -36.07 -12.01 20.63
CA VAL A 829 -35.54 -11.24 21.78
C VAL A 829 -34.57 -12.07 22.62
N VAL A 830 -34.88 -13.33 22.89
CA VAL A 830 -33.98 -14.23 23.63
C VAL A 830 -32.69 -14.50 22.83
N VAL A 831 -32.77 -14.70 21.52
CA VAL A 831 -31.57 -14.83 20.67
C VAL A 831 -30.73 -13.55 20.67
N VAL A 832 -31.35 -12.37 20.52
CA VAL A 832 -30.62 -11.08 20.53
C VAL A 832 -29.99 -10.80 21.90
N VAL A 833 -30.69 -11.07 23.01
CA VAL A 833 -30.13 -10.91 24.37
C VAL A 833 -29.02 -11.92 24.65
N LYS A 834 -29.15 -13.17 24.17
CA LYS A 834 -28.10 -14.18 24.30
C LYS A 834 -26.89 -13.86 23.41
N ARG A 835 -27.09 -13.28 22.23
CA ARG A 835 -26.02 -12.80 21.33
C ARG A 835 -25.31 -11.56 21.90
N ARG A 836 -26.03 -10.61 22.50
CA ARG A 836 -25.42 -9.50 23.27
C ARG A 836 -24.64 -9.99 24.49
N ARG A 837 -25.17 -10.93 25.28
CA ARG A 837 -24.40 -11.52 26.39
C ARG A 837 -23.19 -12.34 25.92
N ALA A 838 -23.25 -12.96 24.75
CA ALA A 838 -22.11 -13.63 24.13
C ALA A 838 -21.06 -12.64 23.58
N GLN A 839 -21.47 -11.49 23.03
CA GLN A 839 -20.54 -10.44 22.60
C GLN A 839 -19.91 -9.68 23.77
N ASN A 840 -20.67 -9.40 24.84
CA ASN A 840 -20.10 -8.84 26.06
C ASN A 840 -19.13 -9.84 26.73
N ARG A 841 -19.43 -11.14 26.72
CA ARG A 841 -18.47 -12.15 27.18
C ARG A 841 -17.27 -12.25 26.27
N LEU A 842 -17.41 -12.26 24.95
CA LEU A 842 -16.26 -12.17 24.03
C LEU A 842 -15.37 -10.95 24.31
N ALA A 843 -15.94 -9.80 24.72
CA ALA A 843 -15.16 -8.63 25.13
C ALA A 843 -14.44 -8.78 26.49
N GLU A 844 -14.94 -9.65 27.39
CA GLU A 844 -14.30 -10.01 28.67
C GLU A 844 -13.28 -11.16 28.48
N ASP A 845 -13.62 -12.17 27.68
CA ASP A 845 -12.82 -13.35 27.34
C ASP A 845 -11.64 -13.00 26.41
N MET A 846 -11.75 -11.96 25.56
CA MET A 846 -10.62 -11.38 24.81
C MET A 846 -9.55 -10.74 25.70
N ALA A 847 -9.81 -10.56 27.01
CA ALA A 847 -8.79 -10.17 27.98
C ALA A 847 -8.17 -11.38 28.73
N MET A 848 -8.61 -12.62 28.48
CA MET A 848 -8.13 -13.84 29.14
C MET A 848 -8.07 -15.06 28.19
N MET A 849 -7.34 -14.94 27.08
CA MET A 849 -6.91 -16.10 26.28
C MET A 849 -5.38 -16.16 26.12
N GLU A 850 -4.71 -16.27 27.27
CA GLU A 850 -3.38 -16.89 27.37
C GLU A 850 -3.51 -18.34 27.86
N SER A 851 -2.48 -19.16 27.60
CA SER A 851 -2.32 -20.58 27.99
C SER A 851 -3.17 -21.62 27.21
N LYS A 852 -2.86 -22.91 27.46
CA LYS A 852 -3.11 -24.04 26.55
C LYS A 852 -4.31 -24.91 26.97
N GLU A 853 -4.88 -25.60 25.97
CA GLU A 853 -5.68 -26.84 26.05
C GLU A 853 -6.91 -26.86 26.98
N ASP A 854 -8.11 -26.90 26.39
CA ASP A 854 -9.10 -27.92 26.80
C ASP A 854 -10.08 -28.30 25.68
N LEU A 855 -10.47 -29.57 25.60
CA LEU A 855 -11.11 -30.17 24.42
C LEU A 855 -12.57 -30.57 24.72
N THR A 856 -13.50 -29.62 24.59
CA THR A 856 -14.93 -29.87 24.91
C THR A 856 -15.67 -30.60 23.78
N VAL A 857 -15.87 -31.90 23.93
CA VAL A 857 -16.68 -32.73 23.02
C VAL A 857 -18.18 -32.50 23.27
N VAL A 858 -18.89 -31.93 22.29
CA VAL A 858 -20.35 -31.75 22.34
C VAL A 858 -21.04 -32.86 21.56
N MET A 859 -21.74 -33.77 22.24
CA MET A 859 -22.63 -34.75 21.59
C MET A 859 -24.01 -34.15 21.34
N CYS A 860 -24.37 -33.95 20.07
CA CYS A 860 -25.75 -33.67 19.68
C CYS A 860 -26.56 -34.96 19.60
N ASN A 861 -27.63 -35.07 20.39
CA ASN A 861 -28.52 -36.22 20.41
C ASN A 861 -29.61 -36.08 19.34
N THR A 862 -29.58 -36.92 18.30
CA THR A 862 -30.67 -37.01 17.32
C THR A 862 -31.84 -37.78 17.91
N GLY A 863 -33.07 -37.32 17.64
CA GLY A 863 -34.32 -37.90 18.18
C GLY A 863 -34.68 -39.30 17.66
N ASP A 864 -33.73 -40.01 17.03
CA ASP A 864 -33.85 -41.36 16.48
C ASP A 864 -32.97 -42.40 17.21
N GLY A 865 -32.12 -41.96 18.15
CA GLY A 865 -31.24 -42.83 18.92
C GLY A 865 -30.01 -43.38 18.17
N SER A 866 -29.74 -42.91 16.95
CA SER A 866 -28.64 -43.41 16.12
C SER A 866 -27.40 -42.49 16.16
N GLY A 867 -26.69 -42.50 17.29
CA GLY A 867 -25.51 -41.66 17.51
C GLY A 867 -24.42 -41.83 16.44
N ARG A 868 -24.07 -40.75 15.74
CA ARG A 868 -22.97 -40.67 14.77
C ARG A 868 -22.03 -39.51 15.09
N THR A 869 -20.75 -39.81 15.25
CA THR A 869 -19.70 -38.81 15.44
C THR A 869 -19.34 -38.15 14.10
N ILE A 870 -19.49 -36.83 14.00
CA ILE A 870 -18.97 -36.03 12.88
C ILE A 870 -17.81 -35.20 13.41
N SER A 871 -16.60 -35.44 12.89
CA SER A 871 -15.42 -34.63 13.18
C SER A 871 -15.28 -33.55 12.11
N PHE A 872 -15.41 -32.29 12.51
CA PHE A 872 -15.07 -31.15 11.66
C PHE A 872 -13.56 -30.87 11.78
N LYS A 873 -12.82 -31.00 10.68
CA LYS A 873 -11.45 -30.49 10.56
C LYS A 873 -11.47 -29.12 9.90
N HIS A 874 -10.95 -28.14 10.61
CA HIS A 874 -10.48 -26.81 10.16
C HIS A 874 -11.39 -26.03 9.18
N LEU A 875 -11.95 -24.94 9.70
CA LEU A 875 -11.73 -23.63 9.09
C LEU A 875 -10.49 -23.00 9.75
#